data_AF-A0A965GXS0-F1
#
_entry.id   AF-A0A965GXS0-F1
#
_cell.length_a   1.000
_cell.length_b   1.000
_cell.length_c   1.000
_cell.angle_alpha   90.00
_cell.angle_beta   90.00
_cell.angle_gamma   90.00
#
_symmetry.space_group_name_H-M   'P 1'
#
loop_
_entity.id
_entity.type
_entity.pdbx_description
1 polymer ?
#
loop_
_entity_poly.entity_id
_entity_poly.type
_entity_poly.pdbx_seq_one_letter_code
_entity_poly.pdbx_strand_id
1 'polypeptide(L)'
;MRLYSHRDRVFHLGPLALEALARVPSCEVDRTAVPPSDQRALGTAAVAHVLGEYFGLFRGHLTGPVAAGRAPIPDDPALRAANLKASAYFLDASIVGGCRMETDDWLAEPIPGHTHALVILVEFGREPHAGDPGEAWIAGSNSARTDLRATELAAVLSGYLRRMGFSATGHAEGASSVHLARLAQRAGVARSEGGRLAAPYLSRGFRLSVVTTELSFESDRPLDPTGSLTPGNPEVVMGRHGTRPAWWDAELERRPLHLGRYPMERIARRDRPTTLVEDEAIVRVPKRADFFKRAQAGDLGEKARRERMRFPMKHPYALGMQPLIAGMVPLQGAREPLVPTGIGGDLSDPLVNAQAVKALGYFLGADFVGICRAEPWMYYSHDEVEGKPIAAYHRYAVVMLIDQGFETMEGASGDDWISASQSMRAYMRGAEIAGIMAAHCRRMGYSARSHSNAHSEVIHNPAILMAGLGEVSRIGDTILNPFIGPRSKSVVFTTDLPMAVDQPIDFNLQSFCEACRKCARECPCNAIPFGPKVMFNGYEIWKADVEKCTKYRVTNMKGSACGRCMKTCPWNREDTVEAERLMWLSIEHPELAPAIAADDDAVGHGMRNPVKRWWFDLEVVDGVAQRPLAGINERDLDLERIRLGDRQKLAMFPPELQPAGGTTLDTVVPVDREAGLAAYAAAESVERARARLAAIPVKPASSPAR
;
A
#
# COMPACT_ATOMS: atom_id res chain seq x y z
N MET A 1 19.19 0.22 6.99
CA MET A 1 18.34 -0.75 7.72
C MET A 1 18.54 -0.63 9.22
N ARG A 2 17.60 -1.16 10.03
CA ARG A 2 17.69 -1.12 11.50
C ARG A 2 18.62 -2.22 11.99
N LEU A 3 19.38 -1.96 13.04
CA LEU A 3 20.18 -2.98 13.71
C LEU A 3 19.34 -3.82 14.68
N TYR A 4 18.38 -3.19 15.36
CA TYR A 4 17.58 -3.81 16.40
C TYR A 4 16.13 -3.94 15.97
N SER A 5 15.50 -5.01 16.44
CA SER A 5 14.07 -5.25 16.24
C SER A 5 13.23 -4.25 17.03
N HIS A 6 12.11 -3.83 16.46
CA HIS A 6 11.08 -3.07 17.15
C HIS A 6 9.96 -3.96 17.71
N ARG A 7 10.11 -5.29 17.79
CA ARG A 7 9.04 -6.20 18.22
C ARG A 7 8.38 -5.79 19.55
N ASP A 8 9.15 -5.25 20.49
CA ASP A 8 8.69 -4.84 21.82
C ASP A 8 8.32 -3.36 21.92
N ARG A 9 8.46 -2.59 20.83
CA ARG A 9 8.07 -1.19 20.78
C ARG A 9 6.58 -1.07 20.45
N VAL A 10 5.79 -0.50 21.36
CA VAL A 10 4.38 -0.17 21.10
C VAL A 10 4.26 0.78 19.89
N PHE A 11 3.26 0.56 19.05
CA PHE A 11 3.18 1.21 17.73
C PHE A 11 3.05 2.74 17.80
N HIS A 12 2.37 3.26 18.82
CA HIS A 12 2.09 4.70 18.96
C HIS A 12 3.32 5.56 19.28
N LEU A 13 4.47 4.95 19.59
CA LEU A 13 5.73 5.67 19.75
C LEU A 13 6.42 5.97 18.40
N GLY A 14 5.91 5.44 17.29
CA GLY A 14 6.42 5.70 15.95
C GLY A 14 7.85 5.17 15.73
N PRO A 15 8.47 5.48 14.56
CA PRO A 15 9.79 4.98 14.19
C PRO A 15 10.96 5.79 14.80
N LEU A 16 10.69 6.95 15.40
CA LEU A 16 11.71 7.87 15.95
C LEU A 16 11.69 7.84 17.48
N ALA A 17 12.84 8.06 18.12
CA ALA A 17 12.98 8.08 19.57
C ALA A 17 12.52 9.43 20.17
N LEU A 18 11.25 9.78 19.99
CA LEU A 18 10.68 11.06 20.47
C LEU A 18 10.54 11.11 22.00
N GLU A 19 10.48 9.94 22.64
CA GLU A 19 10.46 9.76 24.09
C GLU A 19 11.79 10.11 24.77
N ALA A 20 12.89 10.13 24.00
CA ALA A 20 14.22 10.46 24.50
C ALA A 20 14.52 11.97 24.46
N LEU A 21 13.60 12.79 23.93
CA LEU A 21 13.75 14.23 23.83
C LEU A 21 13.41 14.92 25.16
N ALA A 22 14.17 15.95 25.50
CA ALA A 22 13.86 16.81 26.64
C ALA A 22 12.53 17.56 26.40
N ARG A 23 11.66 17.57 27.40
CA ARG A 23 10.33 18.20 27.34
C ARG A 23 10.06 19.03 28.57
N VAL A 24 9.37 20.16 28.39
CA VAL A 24 8.97 21.08 29.46
C VAL A 24 7.46 20.97 29.75
N PRO A 25 6.96 21.37 30.94
CA PRO A 25 5.52 21.35 31.22
C PRO A 25 4.73 22.29 30.32
N SER A 26 5.33 23.43 29.95
CA SER A 26 4.80 24.44 29.04
C SER A 26 5.97 25.17 28.36
N CYS A 27 5.73 25.77 27.20
CA CYS A 27 6.68 26.67 26.55
C CYS A 27 5.93 27.88 25.98
N GLU A 28 6.63 29.00 25.86
CA GLU A 28 6.12 30.12 25.07
C GLU A 28 6.12 29.72 23.59
N VAL A 29 5.01 29.98 22.91
CA VAL A 29 4.84 29.63 21.49
C VAL A 29 5.19 30.84 20.65
N ASP A 30 6.16 30.70 19.74
CA ASP A 30 6.45 31.72 18.76
C ASP A 30 5.27 31.80 17.76
N ARG A 31 4.57 32.93 17.83
CA ARG A 31 3.36 33.21 17.04
C ARG A 31 3.67 33.52 15.56
N THR A 32 4.93 33.79 15.24
CA THR A 32 5.41 34.15 13.90
C THR A 32 6.08 33.00 13.17
N ALA A 33 6.31 31.87 13.86
CA ALA A 33 6.98 30.72 13.29
C ALA A 33 6.24 30.16 12.06
N VAL A 34 6.99 29.94 10.99
CA VAL A 34 6.49 29.33 9.75
C VAL A 34 7.06 27.93 9.56
N PRO A 35 6.31 27.00 8.93
CA PRO A 35 6.86 25.71 8.53
C PRO A 35 7.98 25.85 7.50
N PRO A 36 8.89 24.86 7.39
CA PRO A 36 9.88 24.80 6.32
C PRO A 36 9.26 24.91 4.92
N SER A 37 10.02 25.48 3.99
CA SER A 37 9.66 25.64 2.57
C SER A 37 10.74 25.06 1.66
N ASP A 38 10.41 24.90 0.37
CA ASP A 38 11.38 24.52 -0.65
C ASP A 38 12.54 25.51 -0.70
N GLN A 39 13.76 24.97 -0.89
CA GLN A 39 14.96 25.78 -1.12
C GLN A 39 15.16 26.11 -2.61
N ARG A 40 14.65 25.25 -3.49
CA ARG A 40 14.72 25.42 -4.94
C ARG A 40 13.44 26.07 -5.46
N ALA A 41 13.58 26.94 -6.46
CA ALA A 41 12.43 27.53 -7.14
C ALA A 41 11.65 26.47 -7.92
N LEU A 42 10.33 26.63 -7.99
CA LEU A 42 9.46 25.72 -8.73
C LEU A 42 9.67 25.87 -10.24
N GLY A 43 10.16 24.80 -10.89
CA GLY A 43 10.39 24.77 -12.32
C GLY A 43 9.10 24.64 -13.15
N THR A 44 9.18 24.92 -14.45
CA THR A 44 8.05 24.76 -15.38
C THR A 44 7.68 23.29 -15.62
N ALA A 45 8.64 22.37 -15.51
CA ALA A 45 8.43 20.94 -15.63
C ALA A 45 8.00 20.27 -14.31
N ALA A 46 7.84 21.02 -13.23
CA ALA A 46 7.60 20.44 -11.91
C ALA A 46 6.25 19.71 -11.78
N VAL A 47 6.20 18.66 -10.97
CA VAL A 47 5.00 17.88 -10.68
C VAL A 47 4.00 18.67 -9.82
N ALA A 48 4.43 19.67 -9.06
CA ALA A 48 3.53 20.48 -8.24
C ALA A 48 2.37 21.11 -9.05
N HIS A 49 2.59 21.36 -10.35
CA HIS A 49 1.59 21.93 -11.25
C HIS A 49 0.36 21.03 -11.50
N VAL A 50 0.42 19.74 -11.16
CA VAL A 50 -0.72 18.80 -11.34
C VAL A 50 -1.41 18.43 -10.02
N LEU A 51 -1.02 19.01 -8.89
CA LEU A 51 -1.55 18.64 -7.58
C LEU A 51 -2.90 19.31 -7.25
N GLY A 52 -3.32 20.31 -8.02
CA GLY A 52 -4.50 21.14 -7.71
C GLY A 52 -5.81 20.35 -7.55
N GLU A 53 -6.08 19.39 -8.43
CA GLU A 53 -7.31 18.56 -8.35
C GLU A 53 -7.31 17.68 -7.10
N TYR A 54 -6.15 17.13 -6.73
CA TYR A 54 -6.00 16.31 -5.52
C TYR A 54 -6.15 17.14 -4.25
N PHE A 55 -5.60 18.37 -4.22
CA PHE A 55 -5.86 19.30 -3.13
C PHE A 55 -7.34 19.61 -2.98
N GLY A 56 -8.03 19.92 -4.08
CA GLY A 56 -9.47 20.19 -4.07
C GLY A 56 -10.25 19.00 -3.51
N LEU A 57 -9.94 17.80 -3.98
CA LEU A 57 -10.57 16.57 -3.51
C LEU A 57 -10.35 16.33 -2.00
N PHE A 58 -9.10 16.39 -1.54
CA PHE A 58 -8.79 16.05 -0.14
C PHE A 58 -9.28 17.11 0.83
N ARG A 59 -9.16 18.40 0.47
CA ARG A 59 -9.71 19.51 1.27
C ARG A 59 -11.22 19.41 1.42
N GLY A 60 -11.92 18.92 0.38
CA GLY A 60 -13.36 18.65 0.41
C GLY A 60 -13.80 17.59 1.44
N HIS A 61 -12.86 16.83 2.01
CA HIS A 61 -13.12 15.77 3.00
C HIS A 61 -12.52 16.04 4.38
N LEU A 62 -11.96 17.23 4.61
CA LEU A 62 -11.50 17.65 5.94
C LEU A 62 -12.65 17.77 6.96
N THR A 63 -13.86 18.05 6.49
CA THR A 63 -15.10 18.04 7.27
C THR A 63 -16.07 17.00 6.70
N GLY A 64 -17.17 16.76 7.40
CA GLY A 64 -18.21 15.84 6.94
C GLY A 64 -19.22 15.50 8.03
N PRO A 65 -20.18 14.62 7.74
CA PRO A 65 -21.19 14.21 8.71
C PRO A 65 -20.56 13.39 9.84
N VAL A 66 -21.09 13.58 11.05
CA VAL A 66 -20.77 12.79 12.24
C VAL A 66 -21.77 11.64 12.37
N ALA A 67 -21.30 10.43 12.69
CA ALA A 67 -22.18 9.31 12.95
C ALA A 67 -23.08 9.60 14.16
N ALA A 68 -24.35 9.18 14.10
CA ALA A 68 -25.34 9.49 15.13
C ALA A 68 -25.03 8.84 16.50
N GLY A 69 -24.30 7.71 16.51
CA GLY A 69 -23.95 6.98 17.72
C GLY A 69 -22.45 7.09 18.06
N ARG A 70 -22.16 7.14 19.36
CA ARG A 70 -20.79 7.11 19.90
C ARG A 70 -20.25 5.69 19.88
N ALA A 71 -19.05 5.52 19.33
CA ALA A 71 -18.35 4.24 19.36
C ALA A 71 -18.01 3.83 20.81
N PRO A 72 -18.10 2.54 21.16
CA PRO A 72 -17.77 2.03 22.49
C PRO A 72 -16.24 1.89 22.67
N ILE A 73 -15.51 2.99 22.57
CA ILE A 73 -14.05 3.07 22.78
C ILE A 73 -13.73 3.25 24.28
N PRO A 74 -12.51 2.90 24.74
CA PRO A 74 -12.10 3.12 26.13
C PRO A 74 -12.23 4.59 26.58
N ASP A 75 -12.55 4.82 27.85
CA ASP A 75 -12.61 6.17 28.43
C ASP A 75 -11.24 6.76 28.77
N ASP A 76 -10.23 5.91 28.90
CA ASP A 76 -8.86 6.30 29.19
C ASP A 76 -8.29 7.23 28.09
N PRO A 77 -7.98 8.50 28.42
CA PRO A 77 -7.40 9.46 27.48
C PRO A 77 -6.04 9.01 26.91
N ALA A 78 -5.25 8.23 27.65
CA ALA A 78 -3.96 7.72 27.20
C ALA A 78 -4.14 6.67 26.10
N LEU A 79 -5.10 5.76 26.24
CA LEU A 79 -5.43 4.77 25.21
C LEU A 79 -5.99 5.43 23.94
N ARG A 80 -6.80 6.49 24.09
CA ARG A 80 -7.28 7.29 22.95
C ARG A 80 -6.13 7.99 22.22
N ALA A 81 -5.21 8.62 22.97
CA ALA A 81 -4.00 9.24 22.40
C ALA A 81 -3.13 8.20 21.67
N ALA A 82 -2.90 7.04 22.28
CA ALA A 82 -2.13 5.96 21.68
C ALA A 82 -2.77 5.46 20.38
N ASN A 83 -4.08 5.24 20.34
CA ASN A 83 -4.79 4.83 19.13
C ASN A 83 -4.70 5.89 18.02
N LEU A 84 -4.90 7.17 18.35
CA LEU A 84 -4.83 8.26 17.37
C LEU A 84 -3.42 8.44 16.79
N LYS A 85 -2.39 8.41 17.63
CA LYS A 85 -0.99 8.47 17.20
C LYS A 85 -0.64 7.27 16.32
N ALA A 86 -1.01 6.06 16.73
CA ALA A 86 -0.80 4.86 15.93
C ALA A 86 -1.54 4.93 14.58
N SER A 87 -2.77 5.46 14.56
CA SER A 87 -3.53 5.68 13.32
C SER A 87 -2.82 6.68 12.38
N ALA A 88 -2.19 7.73 12.91
CA ALA A 88 -1.43 8.66 12.09
C ALA A 88 -0.10 8.04 11.58
N TYR A 89 0.65 7.34 12.43
CA TYR A 89 1.86 6.61 12.01
C TYR A 89 1.56 5.52 10.99
N PHE A 90 0.42 4.84 11.11
CA PHE A 90 0.00 3.87 10.12
C PHE A 90 -0.18 4.51 8.74
N LEU A 91 -0.63 5.76 8.64
CA LEU A 91 -0.70 6.51 7.37
C LEU A 91 0.63 7.12 6.92
N ASP A 92 1.74 6.75 7.56
CA ASP A 92 3.10 7.24 7.33
C ASP A 92 3.29 8.71 7.73
N ALA A 93 2.67 9.15 8.83
CA ALA A 93 3.13 10.34 9.53
C ALA A 93 4.57 10.15 10.01
N SER A 94 5.38 11.20 9.94
CA SER A 94 6.77 11.17 10.43
C SER A 94 6.83 11.40 11.94
N ILE A 95 6.05 12.36 12.44
CA ILE A 95 5.94 12.70 13.88
C ILE A 95 4.48 13.03 14.17
N VAL A 96 3.98 12.58 15.32
CA VAL A 96 2.63 12.84 15.78
C VAL A 96 2.64 13.25 17.25
N GLY A 97 1.86 14.26 17.60
CA GLY A 97 1.64 14.71 18.96
C GLY A 97 0.24 15.25 19.16
N GLY A 98 -0.16 15.43 20.40
CA GLY A 98 -1.48 15.92 20.78
C GLY A 98 -1.39 17.05 21.79
N CYS A 99 -2.29 18.03 21.71
CA CYS A 99 -2.39 19.06 22.74
C CYS A 99 -3.83 19.51 22.95
N ARG A 100 -4.09 20.08 24.13
CA ARG A 100 -5.30 20.87 24.39
C ARG A 100 -5.22 22.18 23.60
N MET A 101 -6.36 22.62 23.08
CA MET A 101 -6.49 23.90 22.38
C MET A 101 -6.73 25.05 23.36
N GLU A 102 -6.20 26.22 23.00
CA GLU A 102 -6.43 27.50 23.64
C GLU A 102 -7.26 28.42 22.71
N THR A 103 -7.89 29.46 23.27
CA THR A 103 -8.71 30.39 22.50
C THR A 103 -7.93 31.05 21.35
N ASP A 104 -6.66 31.40 21.60
CA ASP A 104 -5.77 32.04 20.62
C ASP A 104 -5.24 31.07 19.54
N ASP A 105 -5.61 29.79 19.56
CA ASP A 105 -5.26 28.87 18.48
C ASP A 105 -6.15 29.02 17.26
N TRP A 106 -7.35 29.58 17.43
CA TRP A 106 -8.34 29.72 16.37
C TRP A 106 -8.06 30.96 15.50
N LEU A 107 -8.12 30.77 14.18
CA LEU A 107 -8.06 31.83 13.15
C LEU A 107 -9.46 32.38 12.82
N ALA A 108 -10.50 31.69 13.25
CA ALA A 108 -11.90 32.00 13.03
C ALA A 108 -12.68 31.69 14.32
N GLU A 109 -14.02 31.71 14.25
CA GLU A 109 -14.84 31.31 15.39
C GLU A 109 -14.54 29.86 15.81
N PRO A 110 -14.32 29.58 17.12
CA PRO A 110 -14.07 28.23 17.60
C PRO A 110 -15.18 27.26 17.23
N ILE A 111 -14.81 26.08 16.73
CA ILE A 111 -15.80 25.02 16.47
C ILE A 111 -16.31 24.50 17.82
N PRO A 112 -17.63 24.52 18.10
CA PRO A 112 -18.17 24.12 19.38
C PRO A 112 -17.72 22.71 19.80
N GLY A 113 -17.28 22.59 21.04
CA GLY A 113 -16.85 21.31 21.64
C GLY A 113 -15.43 20.86 21.25
N HIS A 114 -14.80 21.45 20.23
CA HIS A 114 -13.43 21.09 19.87
C HIS A 114 -12.44 21.59 20.92
N THR A 115 -11.84 20.66 21.67
CA THR A 115 -10.98 20.96 22.83
C THR A 115 -9.55 20.46 22.66
N HIS A 116 -9.32 19.54 21.73
CA HIS A 116 -8.02 18.91 21.50
C HIS A 116 -7.65 18.94 20.03
N ALA A 117 -6.34 18.98 19.78
CA ALA A 117 -5.73 18.97 18.45
C ALA A 117 -4.72 17.82 18.36
N LEU A 118 -4.90 16.93 17.38
CA LEU A 118 -3.89 15.97 16.95
C LEU A 118 -3.05 16.63 15.86
N VAL A 119 -1.75 16.80 16.09
CA VAL A 119 -0.82 17.45 15.17
C VAL A 119 0.05 16.41 14.50
N ILE A 120 0.15 16.49 13.17
CA ILE A 120 0.75 15.48 12.32
C ILE A 120 1.78 16.15 11.42
N LEU A 121 3.01 15.66 11.46
CA LEU A 121 4.09 16.10 10.57
C LEU A 121 4.38 15.03 9.54
N VAL A 122 4.61 15.45 8.30
CA VAL A 122 5.11 14.62 7.21
C VAL A 122 6.42 15.24 6.72
N GLU A 123 7.49 14.45 6.73
CA GLU A 123 8.80 14.87 6.24
C GLU A 123 8.79 15.09 4.73
N PHE A 124 9.60 16.04 4.27
CA PHE A 124 9.91 16.22 2.86
C PHE A 124 10.50 14.93 2.27
N GLY A 125 10.09 14.63 1.03
CA GLY A 125 10.68 13.56 0.24
C GLY A 125 12.12 13.90 -0.13
N ARG A 126 12.93 12.86 -0.38
CA ARG A 126 14.24 13.03 -1.02
C ARG A 126 14.02 13.54 -2.44
N GLU A 127 14.85 14.48 -2.88
CA GLU A 127 14.86 14.96 -4.26
C GLU A 127 16.06 14.37 -5.01
N PRO A 128 16.02 14.25 -6.35
CA PRO A 128 17.20 13.91 -7.13
C PRO A 128 18.31 14.96 -6.94
N HIS A 129 19.57 14.51 -7.02
CA HIS A 129 20.72 15.41 -7.04
C HIS A 129 20.71 16.26 -8.32
N ALA A 130 21.52 17.33 -8.35
CA ALA A 130 21.63 18.16 -9.54
C ALA A 130 22.15 17.33 -10.74
N GLY A 131 21.43 17.36 -11.85
CA GLY A 131 21.70 16.57 -13.04
C GLY A 131 21.15 15.13 -13.03
N ASP A 132 20.61 14.65 -11.91
CA ASP A 132 20.00 13.32 -11.85
C ASP A 132 18.67 13.28 -12.65
N PRO A 133 18.32 12.11 -13.21
CA PRO A 133 17.02 11.91 -13.87
C PRO A 133 15.84 12.32 -13.00
N GLY A 134 14.93 13.10 -13.57
CA GLY A 134 13.72 13.58 -12.90
C GLY A 134 13.91 14.82 -12.01
N GLU A 135 15.12 15.39 -11.90
CA GLU A 135 15.36 16.62 -11.13
C GLU A 135 14.37 17.73 -11.52
N ALA A 136 14.26 18.02 -12.82
CA ALA A 136 13.40 19.09 -13.34
C ALA A 136 11.90 18.88 -13.03
N TRP A 137 11.49 17.63 -12.78
CA TRP A 137 10.11 17.29 -12.42
C TRP A 137 9.84 17.44 -10.92
N ILE A 138 10.87 17.36 -10.08
CA ILE A 138 10.70 17.25 -8.63
C ILE A 138 11.14 18.53 -7.90
N ALA A 139 12.20 19.19 -8.37
CA ALA A 139 12.77 20.36 -7.72
C ALA A 139 11.71 21.43 -7.42
N GLY A 140 11.69 21.92 -6.17
CA GLY A 140 10.76 22.94 -5.71
C GLY A 140 9.32 22.47 -5.49
N SER A 141 9.06 21.15 -5.52
CA SER A 141 7.72 20.57 -5.34
C SER A 141 7.47 20.01 -3.94
N ASN A 142 8.44 20.04 -3.03
CA ASN A 142 8.41 19.31 -1.77
C ASN A 142 7.35 19.86 -0.81
N SER A 143 7.21 21.17 -0.69
CA SER A 143 6.16 21.75 0.16
C SER A 143 4.78 21.35 -0.34
N ALA A 144 4.50 21.54 -1.63
CA ALA A 144 3.20 21.21 -2.21
C ALA A 144 2.88 19.70 -2.15
N ARG A 145 3.84 18.84 -2.50
CA ARG A 145 3.69 17.38 -2.39
C ARG A 145 3.40 16.96 -0.95
N THR A 146 4.10 17.55 0.00
CA THR A 146 4.02 17.15 1.41
C THR A 146 2.79 17.75 2.11
N ASP A 147 2.35 18.94 1.71
CA ASP A 147 1.07 19.53 2.11
C ASP A 147 -0.11 18.68 1.62
N LEU A 148 -0.05 18.18 0.38
CA LEU A 148 -1.07 17.29 -0.15
C LEU A 148 -1.19 16.03 0.71
N ARG A 149 -0.05 15.42 1.02
CA ARG A 149 0.02 14.25 1.89
C ARG A 149 -0.49 14.54 3.31
N ALA A 150 -0.11 15.66 3.90
CA ALA A 150 -0.61 16.07 5.21
C ALA A 150 -2.14 16.27 5.19
N THR A 151 -2.69 16.79 4.09
CA THR A 151 -4.13 16.95 3.86
C THR A 151 -4.83 15.59 3.75
N GLU A 152 -4.25 14.61 3.03
CA GLU A 152 -4.74 13.23 2.95
C GLU A 152 -4.91 12.63 4.36
N LEU A 153 -3.87 12.72 5.20
CA LEU A 153 -3.89 12.21 6.57
C LEU A 153 -4.98 12.88 7.43
N ALA A 154 -5.11 14.21 7.35
CA ALA A 154 -6.12 14.95 8.11
C ALA A 154 -7.55 14.62 7.67
N ALA A 155 -7.79 14.43 6.37
CA ALA A 155 -9.09 14.02 5.84
C ALA A 155 -9.47 12.62 6.35
N VAL A 156 -8.54 11.66 6.29
CA VAL A 156 -8.78 10.28 6.76
C VAL A 156 -9.03 10.24 8.27
N LEU A 157 -8.20 10.91 9.07
CA LEU A 157 -8.28 10.83 10.54
C LEU A 157 -9.46 11.61 11.12
N SER A 158 -9.81 12.76 10.52
CA SER A 158 -11.05 13.46 10.87
C SER A 158 -12.27 12.62 10.47
N GLY A 159 -12.25 11.99 9.30
CA GLY A 159 -13.27 11.03 8.88
C GLY A 159 -13.41 9.84 9.85
N TYR A 160 -12.30 9.26 10.30
CA TYR A 160 -12.28 8.18 11.29
C TYR A 160 -12.98 8.57 12.59
N LEU A 161 -12.64 9.72 13.16
CA LEU A 161 -13.27 10.26 14.37
C LEU A 161 -14.78 10.50 14.18
N ARG A 162 -15.17 11.10 13.05
CA ARG A 162 -16.58 11.32 12.71
C ARG A 162 -17.35 10.01 12.57
N ARG A 163 -16.73 8.96 12.02
CA ARG A 163 -17.33 7.61 11.94
C ARG A 163 -17.41 6.90 13.28
N MET A 164 -16.63 7.32 14.28
CA MET A 164 -16.79 6.92 15.68
C MET A 164 -17.81 7.79 16.45
N GLY A 165 -18.44 8.75 15.79
CA GLY A 165 -19.44 9.64 16.38
C GLY A 165 -18.87 10.87 17.08
N PHE A 166 -17.60 11.20 16.86
CA PHE A 166 -16.97 12.40 17.41
C PHE A 166 -16.84 13.50 16.36
N SER A 167 -17.32 14.71 16.65
CA SER A 167 -17.06 15.90 15.85
C SER A 167 -15.55 16.08 15.70
N ALA A 168 -15.11 16.18 14.45
CA ALA A 168 -13.71 16.35 14.11
C ALA A 168 -13.57 17.03 12.75
N THR A 169 -12.60 17.93 12.67
CA THR A 169 -12.24 18.70 11.47
C THR A 169 -10.76 18.57 11.21
N GLY A 170 -10.40 18.22 9.98
CA GLY A 170 -9.03 18.30 9.50
C GLY A 170 -8.66 19.74 9.10
N HIS A 171 -7.39 20.09 9.26
CA HIS A 171 -6.82 21.38 8.90
C HIS A 171 -5.46 21.17 8.25
N ALA A 172 -5.21 21.88 7.16
CA ALA A 172 -3.94 21.81 6.44
C ALA A 172 -3.64 23.17 5.78
N GLU A 173 -2.46 23.28 5.16
CA GLU A 173 -2.08 24.46 4.38
C GLU A 173 -3.19 24.85 3.38
N GLY A 174 -3.54 26.14 3.32
CA GLY A 174 -4.63 26.66 2.50
C GLY A 174 -6.06 26.25 2.89
N ALA A 175 -6.26 25.47 3.96
CA ALA A 175 -7.57 25.07 4.46
C ALA A 175 -7.53 24.83 5.99
N SER A 176 -7.45 25.91 6.77
CA SER A 176 -7.35 25.85 8.23
C SER A 176 -8.17 26.95 8.90
N SER A 177 -8.75 26.62 10.05
CA SER A 177 -9.35 27.57 10.99
C SER A 177 -8.52 27.70 12.28
N VAL A 178 -7.31 27.16 12.29
CA VAL A 178 -6.39 27.15 13.43
C VAL A 178 -4.96 27.47 13.01
N HIS A 179 -4.16 27.98 13.95
CA HIS A 179 -2.74 28.22 13.79
C HIS A 179 -1.94 26.91 13.87
N LEU A 180 -1.68 26.28 12.72
CA LEU A 180 -0.96 25.00 12.63
C LEU A 180 0.41 25.03 13.34
N ALA A 181 1.19 26.09 13.10
CA ALA A 181 2.54 26.24 13.68
C ALA A 181 2.54 26.42 15.20
N ARG A 182 1.49 27.03 15.77
CA ARG A 182 1.36 27.19 17.22
C ARG A 182 1.05 25.84 17.87
N LEU A 183 0.10 25.12 17.29
CA LEU A 183 -0.27 23.78 17.74
C LEU A 183 0.91 22.80 17.65
N ALA A 184 1.75 22.89 16.63
CA ALA A 184 2.95 22.05 16.51
C ALA A 184 3.96 22.26 17.64
N GLN A 185 4.14 23.51 18.08
CA GLN A 185 4.98 23.83 19.23
C GLN A 185 4.37 23.28 20.53
N ARG A 186 3.07 23.53 20.76
CA ARG A 186 2.38 23.08 21.96
C ARG A 186 2.29 21.55 22.08
N ALA A 187 2.05 20.86 20.96
CA ALA A 187 2.04 19.39 20.91
C ALA A 187 3.44 18.76 21.00
N GLY A 188 4.51 19.57 21.05
CA GLY A 188 5.88 19.08 21.20
C GLY A 188 6.37 18.23 20.04
N VAL A 189 5.90 18.54 18.83
CA VAL A 189 6.34 17.91 17.57
C VAL A 189 7.34 18.77 16.79
N ALA A 190 7.39 20.07 17.09
CA ALA A 190 8.38 21.00 16.58
C ALA A 190 8.63 22.12 17.62
N ARG A 191 9.66 22.94 17.42
CA ARG A 191 9.85 24.22 18.12
C ARG A 191 10.28 25.30 17.12
N SER A 192 10.15 26.58 17.48
CA SER A 192 10.69 27.66 16.65
C SER A 192 12.19 27.83 16.86
N GLU A 193 12.94 27.90 15.77
CA GLU A 193 14.35 28.28 15.74
C GLU A 193 14.52 29.38 14.67
N GLY A 194 14.76 30.61 15.10
CA GLY A 194 14.92 31.76 14.18
C GLY A 194 13.68 32.07 13.34
N GLY A 195 12.47 31.92 13.91
CA GLY A 195 11.20 32.19 13.22
C GLY A 195 10.77 31.08 12.25
N ARG A 196 11.43 29.93 12.27
CA ARG A 196 11.08 28.74 11.48
C ARG A 196 10.87 27.55 12.39
N LEU A 197 9.91 26.69 12.06
CA LEU A 197 9.74 25.45 12.80
C LEU A 197 10.87 24.47 12.48
N ALA A 198 11.49 23.95 13.52
CA ALA A 198 12.43 22.84 13.49
C ALA A 198 11.80 21.62 14.20
N ALA A 199 11.85 20.45 13.57
CA ALA A 199 11.33 19.20 14.12
C ALA A 199 12.49 18.24 14.41
N PRO A 200 12.41 17.44 15.48
CA PRO A 200 13.46 16.50 15.83
C PRO A 200 13.65 15.45 14.73
N TYR A 201 14.90 15.12 14.44
CA TYR A 201 15.31 14.14 13.42
C TYR A 201 14.98 14.48 11.95
N LEU A 202 14.07 15.41 11.65
CA LEU A 202 13.61 15.73 10.29
C LEU A 202 14.48 16.80 9.61
N SER A 203 15.66 16.40 9.15
CA SER A 203 16.65 17.32 8.57
C SER A 203 16.27 17.88 7.19
N ARG A 204 15.41 17.19 6.43
CA ARG A 204 14.97 17.63 5.09
C ARG A 204 13.92 18.74 5.11
N GLY A 205 13.33 19.03 6.26
CA GLY A 205 12.11 19.83 6.36
C GLY A 205 10.85 18.96 6.36
N PHE A 206 9.71 19.59 6.59
CA PHE A 206 8.43 18.91 6.76
C PHE A 206 7.27 19.88 6.50
N ARG A 207 6.08 19.32 6.28
CA ARG A 207 4.80 20.03 6.39
C ARG A 207 3.93 19.39 7.46
N LEU A 208 2.83 20.05 7.79
CA LEU A 208 1.96 19.61 8.87
C LEU A 208 0.48 19.77 8.56
N SER A 209 -0.30 18.95 9.23
CA SER A 209 -1.75 19.07 9.32
C SER A 209 -2.20 18.84 10.76
N VAL A 210 -3.45 19.22 11.04
CA VAL A 210 -4.06 19.10 12.36
C VAL A 210 -5.44 18.47 12.23
N VAL A 211 -5.85 17.67 13.20
CA VAL A 211 -7.24 17.29 13.40
C VAL A 211 -7.72 17.84 14.74
N THR A 212 -8.67 18.78 14.72
CA THR A 212 -9.33 19.25 15.94
C THR A 212 -10.56 18.42 16.21
N THR A 213 -10.86 18.13 17.48
CA THR A 213 -11.98 17.26 17.83
C THR A 213 -12.50 17.52 19.25
N GLU A 214 -13.75 17.12 19.48
CA GLU A 214 -14.33 17.02 20.82
C GLU A 214 -13.84 15.81 21.62
N LEU A 215 -13.27 14.79 20.95
CA LEU A 215 -12.73 13.63 21.65
C LEU A 215 -11.54 14.06 22.53
N SER A 216 -11.68 13.89 23.84
CA SER A 216 -10.58 14.11 24.78
C SER A 216 -9.56 12.98 24.73
N PHE A 217 -8.29 13.35 24.78
CA PHE A 217 -7.16 12.42 24.85
C PHE A 217 -5.98 13.07 25.60
N GLU A 218 -5.04 12.26 26.06
CA GLU A 218 -3.87 12.75 26.80
C GLU A 218 -2.98 13.63 25.91
N SER A 219 -2.63 14.82 26.41
CA SER A 219 -1.78 15.77 25.70
C SER A 219 -0.29 15.46 25.90
N ASP A 220 0.49 15.68 24.86
CA ASP A 220 1.94 15.69 24.91
C ASP A 220 2.48 16.99 25.50
N ARG A 221 3.74 16.93 25.92
CA ARG A 221 4.49 18.07 26.45
C ARG A 221 5.33 18.73 25.35
N PRO A 222 5.42 20.08 25.32
CA PRO A 222 6.30 20.78 24.41
C PRO A 222 7.77 20.34 24.53
N LEU A 223 8.52 20.51 23.45
CA LEU A 223 9.97 20.29 23.44
C LEU A 223 10.66 21.35 24.32
N ASP A 224 11.72 20.97 25.01
CA ASP A 224 12.58 21.92 25.71
C ASP A 224 13.19 22.91 24.69
N PRO A 225 13.06 24.24 24.86
CA PRO A 225 13.64 25.23 23.94
C PRO A 225 15.17 25.17 23.80
N THR A 226 15.86 24.61 24.78
CA THR A 226 17.33 24.51 24.85
C THR A 226 17.86 23.10 24.59
N GLY A 227 16.99 22.08 24.60
CA GLY A 227 17.36 20.68 24.41
C GLY A 227 17.86 20.37 22.99
N SER A 228 18.54 19.23 22.81
CA SER A 228 18.90 18.76 21.47
C SER A 228 17.68 18.15 20.75
N LEU A 229 17.49 18.50 19.49
CA LEU A 229 16.50 17.89 18.59
C LEU A 229 16.97 16.53 18.02
N THR A 230 18.23 16.18 18.22
CA THR A 230 18.83 14.89 17.85
C THR A 230 19.75 14.44 19.00
N PRO A 231 19.21 13.79 20.04
CA PRO A 231 19.99 13.38 21.21
C PRO A 231 21.18 12.49 20.82
N GLY A 232 22.36 12.81 21.34
CA GLY A 232 23.59 12.07 21.08
C GLY A 232 23.80 10.82 21.95
N ASN A 233 22.80 10.42 22.75
CA ASN A 233 22.89 9.20 23.57
C ASN A 233 23.12 7.99 22.63
N PRO A 234 24.14 7.14 22.90
CA PRO A 234 24.45 5.97 22.09
C PRO A 234 23.24 5.06 21.80
N GLU A 235 22.31 4.88 22.74
CA GLU A 235 21.13 4.04 22.53
C GLU A 235 20.17 4.61 21.48
N VAL A 236 20.00 5.94 21.47
CA VAL A 236 19.19 6.65 20.47
C VAL A 236 19.89 6.61 19.12
N VAL A 237 21.20 6.91 19.10
CA VAL A 237 22.02 6.92 17.87
C VAL A 237 21.98 5.56 17.17
N MET A 238 22.10 4.47 17.93
CA MET A 238 22.07 3.10 17.41
C MET A 238 20.66 2.57 17.12
N GLY A 239 19.61 3.26 17.58
CA GLY A 239 18.23 2.81 17.47
C GLY A 239 17.95 1.55 18.31
N ARG A 240 18.50 1.47 19.53
CA ARG A 240 18.49 0.25 20.38
C ARG A 240 17.09 -0.31 20.66
N HIS A 241 16.07 0.55 20.67
CA HIS A 241 14.67 0.18 20.89
C HIS A 241 13.88 -0.03 19.58
N GLY A 242 14.58 -0.38 18.50
CA GLY A 242 13.99 -0.60 17.17
C GLY A 242 13.57 0.69 16.47
N THR A 243 14.12 1.83 16.89
CA THR A 243 13.94 3.12 16.22
C THR A 243 14.94 3.27 15.06
N ARG A 244 14.70 4.28 14.23
CA ARG A 244 15.56 4.60 13.10
C ARG A 244 16.96 5.05 13.59
N PRO A 245 18.06 4.39 13.19
CA PRO A 245 19.41 4.81 13.55
C PRO A 245 19.78 6.19 12.98
N ALA A 246 20.72 6.89 13.61
CA ALA A 246 21.09 8.26 13.24
C ALA A 246 21.71 8.37 11.83
N TRP A 247 22.43 7.34 11.36
CA TRP A 247 23.04 7.32 10.02
C TRP A 247 22.06 6.96 8.90
N TRP A 248 20.81 6.61 9.23
CA TRP A 248 19.85 6.09 8.26
C TRP A 248 19.64 7.00 7.05
N ASP A 249 19.42 8.31 7.25
CA ASP A 249 19.23 9.23 6.14
C ASP A 249 20.49 9.41 5.32
N ALA A 250 21.65 9.56 5.97
CA ALA A 250 22.92 9.75 5.28
C ALA A 250 23.26 8.56 4.39
N GLU A 251 22.97 7.33 4.82
CA GLU A 251 23.15 6.13 3.99
C GLU A 251 22.13 6.06 2.85
N LEU A 252 20.87 6.44 3.08
CA LEU A 252 19.88 6.50 2.00
C LEU A 252 20.23 7.57 0.96
N GLU A 253 20.80 8.71 1.37
CA GLU A 253 21.11 9.83 0.48
C GLU A 253 22.24 9.51 -0.51
N ARG A 254 23.09 8.54 -0.18
CA ARG A 254 24.13 8.03 -1.09
C ARG A 254 23.57 7.28 -2.29
N ARG A 255 22.32 6.80 -2.23
CA ARG A 255 21.69 6.07 -3.33
C ARG A 255 20.90 7.03 -4.21
N PRO A 256 21.15 7.08 -5.54
CA PRO A 256 20.30 7.82 -6.47
C PRO A 256 18.82 7.50 -6.26
N LEU A 257 17.97 8.52 -6.27
CA LEU A 257 16.56 8.36 -5.90
C LEU A 257 15.83 7.33 -6.78
N HIS A 258 16.16 7.26 -8.08
CA HIS A 258 15.55 6.34 -9.03
C HIS A 258 15.85 4.85 -8.76
N LEU A 259 16.83 4.53 -7.90
CA LEU A 259 17.10 3.15 -7.45
C LEU A 259 16.25 2.73 -6.26
N GLY A 260 15.51 3.67 -5.65
CA GLY A 260 14.71 3.40 -4.48
C GLY A 260 15.52 3.02 -3.24
N ARG A 261 14.80 2.61 -2.19
CA ARG A 261 15.38 2.25 -0.90
C ARG A 261 16.02 0.86 -0.92
N TYR A 262 15.34 -0.11 -1.52
CA TYR A 262 15.74 -1.51 -1.52
C TYR A 262 16.66 -1.81 -2.71
N PRO A 263 17.70 -2.65 -2.54
CA PRO A 263 18.71 -2.88 -3.56
C PRO A 263 18.24 -3.89 -4.63
N MET A 264 17.16 -3.56 -5.36
CA MET A 264 16.61 -4.37 -6.46
C MET A 264 17.59 -4.58 -7.62
N GLU A 265 18.63 -3.75 -7.73
CA GLU A 265 19.73 -3.90 -8.69
C GLU A 265 20.61 -5.13 -8.40
N ARG A 266 20.57 -5.67 -7.18
CA ARG A 266 21.33 -6.87 -6.80
C ARG A 266 20.58 -8.18 -7.10
N ILE A 267 19.30 -8.11 -7.42
CA ILE A 267 18.48 -9.29 -7.73
C ILE A 267 18.73 -9.70 -9.19
N ALA A 268 18.90 -11.00 -9.43
CA ALA A 268 19.16 -11.50 -10.78
C ALA A 268 17.97 -11.20 -11.71
N ARG A 269 18.29 -10.77 -12.93
CA ARG A 269 17.34 -10.46 -14.00
C ARG A 269 17.31 -11.57 -15.03
N ARG A 270 16.14 -11.79 -15.63
CA ARG A 270 15.90 -12.80 -16.68
C ARG A 270 15.07 -12.17 -17.79
N ASP A 271 15.33 -12.58 -19.03
CA ASP A 271 14.51 -12.15 -20.18
C ASP A 271 13.08 -12.71 -20.13
N ARG A 272 12.91 -13.87 -19.49
CA ARG A 272 11.62 -14.51 -19.26
C ARG A 272 11.41 -14.78 -17.77
N PRO A 273 10.17 -14.75 -17.27
CA PRO A 273 9.89 -15.11 -15.89
C PRO A 273 10.34 -16.53 -15.53
N THR A 274 10.51 -16.80 -14.24
CA THR A 274 10.87 -18.12 -13.70
C THR A 274 9.77 -19.17 -13.84
N THR A 275 8.55 -18.75 -14.17
CA THR A 275 7.39 -19.59 -14.49
C THR A 275 7.02 -19.44 -15.96
N LEU A 276 6.59 -20.53 -16.59
CA LEU A 276 6.18 -20.53 -18.00
C LEU A 276 5.04 -19.54 -18.27
N VAL A 277 5.17 -18.79 -19.36
CA VAL A 277 4.14 -17.91 -19.93
C VAL A 277 4.09 -18.18 -21.44
N GLU A 278 2.93 -18.62 -21.93
CA GLU A 278 2.62 -18.85 -23.34
C GLU A 278 1.70 -17.71 -23.83
N ASP A 279 2.27 -16.54 -24.13
CA ASP A 279 1.52 -15.30 -24.44
C ASP A 279 0.39 -15.50 -25.47
N GLU A 280 0.65 -16.29 -26.52
CA GLU A 280 -0.32 -16.59 -27.59
C GLU A 280 -1.50 -17.46 -27.12
N ALA A 281 -1.34 -18.19 -26.02
CA ALA A 281 -2.39 -19.03 -25.42
C ALA A 281 -3.21 -18.29 -24.34
N ILE A 282 -2.80 -17.09 -23.93
CA ILE A 282 -3.50 -16.32 -22.90
C ILE A 282 -4.76 -15.69 -23.48
N VAL A 283 -5.92 -16.12 -22.98
CA VAL A 283 -7.21 -15.51 -23.33
C VAL A 283 -7.51 -14.38 -22.35
N ARG A 284 -7.86 -13.21 -22.89
CA ARG A 284 -8.32 -12.05 -22.11
C ARG A 284 -9.68 -12.35 -21.47
N VAL A 285 -9.78 -12.13 -20.17
CA VAL A 285 -11.03 -12.30 -19.40
C VAL A 285 -11.79 -10.98 -19.25
N PRO A 286 -13.13 -10.95 -19.20
CA PRO A 286 -13.87 -9.71 -18.95
C PRO A 286 -13.74 -9.28 -17.48
N LYS A 287 -13.92 -7.98 -17.17
CA LYS A 287 -13.95 -7.49 -15.77
C LYS A 287 -15.01 -8.19 -14.93
N ARG A 288 -16.11 -8.64 -15.55
CA ARG A 288 -17.18 -9.42 -14.93
C ARG A 288 -16.71 -10.78 -14.38
N ALA A 289 -15.56 -11.29 -14.83
CA ALA A 289 -14.91 -12.50 -14.30
C ALA A 289 -14.16 -12.29 -12.97
N ASP A 290 -13.87 -11.04 -12.57
CA ASP A 290 -13.39 -10.75 -11.22
C ASP A 290 -14.39 -11.29 -10.20
N PHE A 291 -13.95 -12.17 -9.31
CA PHE A 291 -14.80 -12.84 -8.34
C PHE A 291 -15.49 -11.87 -7.36
N PHE A 292 -14.97 -10.67 -7.17
CA PHE A 292 -15.68 -9.62 -6.45
C PHE A 292 -16.85 -9.04 -7.24
N LYS A 293 -16.77 -8.98 -8.57
CA LYS A 293 -17.90 -8.61 -9.45
C LYS A 293 -18.90 -9.76 -9.55
N ARG A 294 -18.41 -11.02 -9.59
CA ARG A 294 -19.25 -12.22 -9.47
C ARG A 294 -20.06 -12.22 -8.16
N ALA A 295 -19.41 -11.92 -7.04
CA ALA A 295 -20.10 -11.76 -5.76
C ALA A 295 -21.14 -10.62 -5.81
N GLN A 296 -20.78 -9.46 -6.40
CA GLN A 296 -21.67 -8.30 -6.55
C GLN A 296 -22.95 -8.62 -7.33
N ALA A 297 -22.83 -9.40 -8.41
CA ALA A 297 -23.96 -9.77 -9.25
C ALA A 297 -24.84 -10.85 -8.61
N GLY A 298 -24.27 -11.72 -7.77
CA GLY A 298 -24.99 -12.79 -7.07
C GLY A 298 -24.52 -14.20 -7.39
N ASP A 299 -23.49 -14.36 -8.23
CA ASP A 299 -22.96 -15.65 -8.67
C ASP A 299 -22.48 -16.56 -7.51
N LEU A 300 -22.12 -15.95 -6.38
CA LEU A 300 -21.61 -16.62 -5.17
C LEU A 300 -22.68 -16.79 -4.07
N GLY A 301 -23.94 -16.47 -4.38
CA GLY A 301 -25.08 -16.55 -3.47
C GLY A 301 -25.36 -15.26 -2.70
N GLU A 302 -26.55 -15.18 -2.11
CA GLU A 302 -27.13 -13.94 -1.58
C GLU A 302 -26.32 -13.31 -0.44
N LYS A 303 -25.72 -14.13 0.45
CA LYS A 303 -24.87 -13.60 1.53
C LYS A 303 -23.66 -12.83 0.99
N ALA A 304 -23.01 -13.37 -0.06
CA ALA A 304 -21.87 -12.71 -0.69
C ALA A 304 -22.29 -11.44 -1.43
N ARG A 305 -23.44 -11.47 -2.11
CA ARG A 305 -24.03 -10.32 -2.78
C ARG A 305 -24.27 -9.16 -1.82
N ARG A 306 -24.97 -9.43 -0.71
CA ARG A 306 -25.29 -8.42 0.32
C ARG A 306 -24.03 -7.82 0.97
N GLU A 307 -23.06 -8.66 1.33
CA GLU A 307 -21.85 -8.17 2.02
C GLU A 307 -20.83 -7.52 1.08
N ARG A 308 -20.97 -7.63 -0.25
CA ARG A 308 -19.94 -7.21 -1.21
C ARG A 308 -19.53 -5.74 -1.06
N MET A 309 -20.46 -4.81 -0.83
CA MET A 309 -20.11 -3.39 -0.67
C MET A 309 -19.60 -3.08 0.74
N ARG A 310 -20.03 -3.89 1.72
CA ARG A 310 -19.76 -3.67 3.15
C ARG A 310 -18.45 -4.30 3.63
N PHE A 311 -18.03 -5.44 3.06
CA PHE A 311 -16.98 -6.28 3.64
C PHE A 311 -15.63 -5.59 3.93
N PRO A 312 -15.16 -4.60 3.13
CA PRO A 312 -13.89 -3.91 3.40
C PRO A 312 -14.10 -2.59 4.16
N MET A 313 -15.35 -2.22 4.45
CA MET A 313 -15.77 -0.94 5.03
C MET A 313 -16.46 -1.14 6.38
N LYS A 314 -16.16 -2.25 7.08
CA LYS A 314 -16.75 -2.54 8.39
C LYS A 314 -16.12 -1.71 9.50
N HIS A 315 -14.85 -1.34 9.38
CA HIS A 315 -14.15 -0.58 10.41
C HIS A 315 -14.23 0.94 10.13
N PRO A 316 -14.46 1.81 11.13
CA PRO A 316 -14.53 3.27 10.96
C PRO A 316 -13.32 3.87 10.24
N TYR A 317 -12.15 3.29 10.45
CA TYR A 317 -10.92 3.76 9.85
C TYR A 317 -10.86 3.55 8.33
N ALA A 318 -11.31 2.40 7.81
CA ALA A 318 -11.44 2.18 6.37
C ALA A 318 -12.50 3.12 5.75
N LEU A 319 -13.59 3.38 6.49
CA LEU A 319 -14.61 4.36 6.08
C LEU A 319 -14.09 5.81 6.03
N GLY A 320 -13.03 6.14 6.79
CA GLY A 320 -12.32 7.42 6.67
C GLY A 320 -11.55 7.56 5.35
N MET A 321 -11.08 6.44 4.78
CA MET A 321 -10.33 6.41 3.51
C MET A 321 -11.25 6.35 2.28
N GLN A 322 -12.46 5.80 2.45
CA GLN A 322 -13.40 5.53 1.35
C GLN A 322 -13.70 6.75 0.45
N PRO A 323 -13.95 7.97 0.97
CA PRO A 323 -14.27 9.12 0.13
C PRO A 323 -13.12 9.49 -0.82
N LEU A 324 -11.88 9.46 -0.33
CA LEU A 324 -10.69 9.73 -1.13
C LEU A 324 -10.50 8.67 -2.23
N ILE A 325 -10.63 7.38 -1.87
CA ILE A 325 -10.54 6.27 -2.83
C ILE A 325 -11.55 6.44 -3.96
N ALA A 326 -12.81 6.75 -3.62
CA ALA A 326 -13.88 6.93 -4.60
C ALA A 326 -13.67 8.20 -5.44
N GLY A 327 -13.32 9.31 -4.80
CA GLY A 327 -13.15 10.62 -5.45
C GLY A 327 -11.94 10.69 -6.39
N MET A 328 -10.97 9.79 -6.27
CA MET A 328 -9.85 9.70 -7.21
C MET A 328 -10.20 8.95 -8.51
N VAL A 329 -11.31 8.20 -8.57
CA VAL A 329 -11.68 7.44 -9.79
C VAL A 329 -11.89 8.34 -11.01
N PRO A 330 -12.61 9.47 -10.92
CA PRO A 330 -12.74 10.41 -12.04
C PRO A 330 -11.42 11.02 -12.51
N LEU A 331 -10.41 11.09 -11.64
CA LEU A 331 -9.10 11.71 -11.94
C LEU A 331 -8.10 10.74 -12.60
N GLN A 332 -8.49 9.47 -12.82
CA GLN A 332 -7.59 8.43 -13.30
C GLN A 332 -6.96 8.73 -14.65
N GLY A 333 -7.62 9.48 -15.54
CA GLY A 333 -7.03 9.95 -16.79
C GLY A 333 -7.58 9.32 -18.06
N ALA A 334 -6.84 9.57 -19.15
CA ALA A 334 -7.26 9.40 -20.53
C ALA A 334 -6.87 8.03 -21.11
N ARG A 335 -7.67 7.55 -22.05
CA ARG A 335 -7.36 6.38 -22.91
C ARG A 335 -6.89 6.81 -24.30
N GLU A 336 -7.33 7.98 -24.75
CA GLU A 336 -7.07 8.49 -26.09
C GLU A 336 -5.63 9.04 -26.20
N PRO A 337 -4.96 8.90 -27.36
CA PRO A 337 -3.64 9.49 -27.58
C PRO A 337 -3.62 11.00 -27.37
N LEU A 338 -2.49 11.51 -26.87
CA LEU A 338 -2.22 12.95 -26.69
C LEU A 338 -1.01 13.37 -27.53
N VAL A 339 -0.86 14.68 -27.74
CA VAL A 339 0.26 15.27 -28.48
C VAL A 339 1.27 15.83 -27.48
N PRO A 340 2.58 15.48 -27.60
CA PRO A 340 3.63 16.02 -26.74
C PRO A 340 3.60 17.55 -26.67
N THR A 341 3.67 18.09 -25.45
CA THR A 341 3.49 19.53 -25.20
C THR A 341 4.79 20.34 -25.19
N GLY A 342 5.94 19.66 -25.25
CA GLY A 342 7.26 20.27 -25.02
C GLY A 342 7.57 20.56 -23.56
N ILE A 343 6.65 20.27 -22.64
CA ILE A 343 6.88 20.28 -21.19
C ILE A 343 7.53 18.95 -20.79
N GLY A 344 8.42 18.99 -19.78
CA GLY A 344 9.05 17.79 -19.22
C GLY A 344 10.57 17.72 -19.43
N GLY A 345 11.15 18.65 -20.19
CA GLY A 345 12.56 18.62 -20.53
C GLY A 345 12.83 17.75 -21.76
N ASP A 346 14.05 17.22 -21.88
CA ASP A 346 14.40 16.27 -22.93
C ASP A 346 13.83 14.88 -22.60
N LEU A 347 12.92 14.40 -23.45
CA LEU A 347 12.25 13.10 -23.32
C LEU A 347 12.65 12.13 -24.43
N SER A 348 13.76 12.39 -25.13
CA SER A 348 14.21 11.60 -26.27
C SER A 348 14.88 10.28 -25.88
N ASP A 349 15.45 10.18 -24.67
CA ASP A 349 16.08 8.97 -24.14
C ASP A 349 15.11 8.17 -23.23
N PRO A 350 14.63 6.99 -23.67
CA PRO A 350 13.74 6.15 -22.86
C PRO A 350 14.34 5.69 -21.53
N LEU A 351 15.67 5.56 -21.41
CA LEU A 351 16.32 5.17 -20.15
C LEU A 351 16.22 6.30 -19.12
N VAL A 352 16.50 7.54 -19.52
CA VAL A 352 16.38 8.72 -18.66
C VAL A 352 14.92 8.91 -18.24
N ASN A 353 13.98 8.74 -19.17
CA ASN A 353 12.54 8.79 -18.87
C ASN A 353 12.14 7.75 -17.81
N ALA A 354 12.61 6.50 -17.96
CA ALA A 354 12.35 5.44 -17.00
C ALA A 354 12.90 5.77 -15.60
N GLN A 355 14.13 6.31 -15.53
CA GLN A 355 14.75 6.71 -14.27
C GLN A 355 14.02 7.91 -13.63
N ALA A 356 13.59 8.89 -14.43
CA ALA A 356 12.81 10.04 -13.96
C ALA A 356 11.44 9.60 -13.40
N VAL A 357 10.75 8.67 -14.07
CA VAL A 357 9.50 8.08 -13.60
C VAL A 357 9.69 7.31 -12.29
N LYS A 358 10.77 6.53 -12.17
CA LYS A 358 11.13 5.85 -10.92
C LYS A 358 11.40 6.83 -9.79
N ALA A 359 12.24 7.84 -10.04
CA ALA A 359 12.53 8.90 -9.06
C ALA A 359 11.25 9.60 -8.59
N LEU A 360 10.33 9.92 -9.51
CA LEU A 360 9.05 10.53 -9.18
C LEU A 360 8.17 9.62 -8.32
N GLY A 361 8.11 8.32 -8.63
CA GLY A 361 7.37 7.36 -7.81
C GLY A 361 7.92 7.27 -6.38
N TYR A 362 9.24 7.20 -6.21
CA TYR A 362 9.88 7.20 -4.89
C TYR A 362 9.71 8.53 -4.14
N PHE A 363 9.79 9.67 -4.84
CA PHE A 363 9.51 10.99 -4.28
C PHE A 363 8.08 11.08 -3.71
N LEU A 364 7.09 10.54 -4.43
CA LEU A 364 5.70 10.51 -3.98
C LEU A 364 5.42 9.43 -2.91
N GLY A 365 6.34 8.48 -2.73
CA GLY A 365 6.33 7.51 -1.62
C GLY A 365 5.94 6.09 -2.00
N ALA A 366 6.16 5.66 -3.24
CA ALA A 366 6.12 4.24 -3.59
C ALA A 366 7.31 3.49 -2.95
N ASP A 367 7.12 2.23 -2.56
CA ASP A 367 8.21 1.41 -2.00
C ASP A 367 9.06 0.77 -3.11
N PHE A 368 8.43 0.45 -4.25
CA PHE A 368 9.06 -0.08 -5.45
C PHE A 368 8.41 0.52 -6.69
N VAL A 369 9.21 0.76 -7.73
CA VAL A 369 8.74 1.19 -9.05
C VAL A 369 9.41 0.33 -10.12
N GLY A 370 8.62 -0.29 -10.98
CA GLY A 370 9.09 -1.07 -12.13
C GLY A 370 8.26 -0.75 -13.37
N ILE A 371 8.83 -1.01 -14.54
CA ILE A 371 8.22 -0.65 -15.83
C ILE A 371 8.24 -1.86 -16.75
N CYS A 372 7.11 -2.16 -17.39
CA CYS A 372 7.04 -3.18 -18.44
C CYS A 372 6.22 -2.68 -19.63
N ARG A 373 6.19 -3.47 -20.71
CA ARG A 373 5.17 -3.28 -21.75
C ARG A 373 3.79 -3.59 -21.20
N ALA A 374 2.80 -2.79 -21.59
CA ALA A 374 1.39 -3.08 -21.32
C ALA A 374 0.87 -4.01 -22.41
N GLU A 375 1.20 -5.30 -22.31
CA GLU A 375 0.82 -6.28 -23.33
C GLU A 375 -0.71 -6.42 -23.43
N PRO A 376 -1.28 -6.66 -24.63
CA PRO A 376 -2.73 -6.70 -24.80
C PRO A 376 -3.46 -7.70 -23.90
N TRP A 377 -2.81 -8.83 -23.58
CA TRP A 377 -3.36 -9.87 -22.72
C TRP A 377 -3.40 -9.48 -21.23
N MET A 378 -2.74 -8.39 -20.83
CA MET A 378 -2.86 -7.80 -19.50
C MET A 378 -4.17 -7.02 -19.32
N TYR A 379 -4.78 -6.54 -20.42
CA TYR A 379 -6.05 -5.83 -20.38
C TYR A 379 -7.23 -6.80 -20.28
N TYR A 380 -8.20 -6.47 -19.43
CA TYR A 380 -9.50 -7.16 -19.45
C TYR A 380 -10.13 -7.05 -20.84
N SER A 381 -10.95 -8.04 -21.24
CA SER A 381 -11.58 -8.02 -22.57
C SER A 381 -12.74 -7.03 -22.67
N HIS A 382 -13.59 -6.94 -21.64
CA HIS A 382 -14.78 -6.09 -21.60
C HIS A 382 -14.98 -5.50 -20.19
N ASP A 383 -15.64 -4.34 -20.11
CA ASP A 383 -16.05 -3.77 -18.83
C ASP A 383 -17.27 -4.49 -18.22
N GLU A 384 -17.50 -4.31 -16.93
CA GLU A 384 -18.55 -5.01 -16.18
C GLU A 384 -19.89 -4.25 -16.11
N VAL A 385 -19.94 -3.00 -16.56
CA VAL A 385 -21.11 -2.12 -16.45
C VAL A 385 -21.89 -2.14 -17.75
N GLU A 386 -21.25 -1.77 -18.86
CA GLU A 386 -21.85 -1.68 -20.19
C GLU A 386 -21.53 -2.90 -21.07
N GLY A 387 -20.57 -3.73 -20.66
CA GLY A 387 -20.15 -4.89 -21.44
C GLY A 387 -19.37 -4.50 -22.71
N LYS A 388 -18.84 -3.29 -22.80
CA LYS A 388 -18.10 -2.81 -23.96
C LYS A 388 -16.69 -3.40 -23.99
N PRO A 389 -16.14 -3.69 -25.19
CA PRO A 389 -14.75 -4.09 -25.33
C PRO A 389 -13.79 -3.03 -24.77
N ILE A 390 -12.75 -3.49 -24.07
CA ILE A 390 -11.64 -2.65 -23.63
C ILE A 390 -10.52 -2.80 -24.66
N ALA A 391 -9.94 -1.70 -25.13
CA ALA A 391 -8.76 -1.73 -25.99
C ALA A 391 -7.47 -1.84 -25.18
N ALA A 392 -6.40 -2.36 -25.79
CA ALA A 392 -5.04 -2.22 -25.26
C ALA A 392 -4.47 -0.88 -25.75
N TYR A 393 -4.84 0.21 -25.06
CA TYR A 393 -4.71 1.58 -25.58
C TYR A 393 -3.39 2.28 -25.25
N HIS A 394 -2.52 1.70 -24.42
CA HIS A 394 -1.23 2.29 -24.06
C HIS A 394 -0.09 1.28 -24.24
N ARG A 395 1.12 1.79 -24.49
CA ARG A 395 2.31 0.95 -24.73
C ARG A 395 2.98 0.42 -23.46
N TYR A 396 3.02 1.20 -22.38
CA TYR A 396 3.77 0.88 -21.17
C TYR A 396 2.87 0.78 -19.94
N ALA A 397 3.28 -0.05 -18.99
CA ALA A 397 2.71 -0.11 -17.65
C ALA A 397 3.82 0.24 -16.64
N VAL A 398 3.57 1.28 -15.84
CA VAL A 398 4.37 1.61 -14.67
C VAL A 398 3.69 0.99 -13.46
N VAL A 399 4.41 0.11 -12.78
CA VAL A 399 3.90 -0.70 -11.68
C VAL A 399 4.58 -0.23 -10.40
N MET A 400 3.78 0.05 -9.38
CA MET A 400 4.28 0.44 -8.07
C MET A 400 3.74 -0.48 -7.00
N LEU A 401 4.59 -0.85 -6.05
CA LEU A 401 4.19 -1.59 -4.86
C LEU A 401 4.18 -0.65 -3.65
N ILE A 402 3.11 -0.77 -2.87
CA ILE A 402 2.94 -0.10 -1.58
C ILE A 402 2.90 -1.18 -0.49
N ASP A 403 3.79 -1.07 0.50
CA ASP A 403 3.83 -1.96 1.66
C ASP A 403 2.57 -1.76 2.52
N GLN A 404 1.93 -2.87 2.91
CA GLN A 404 0.76 -2.88 3.79
C GLN A 404 1.08 -2.67 5.28
N GLY A 405 2.36 -2.62 5.66
CA GLY A 405 2.87 -2.36 7.00
C GLY A 405 3.10 -3.64 7.80
N PHE A 406 4.39 -3.98 8.03
CA PHE A 406 4.81 -5.17 8.77
C PHE A 406 4.27 -5.17 10.20
N GLU A 407 4.46 -4.04 10.90
CA GLU A 407 4.23 -3.92 12.32
C GLU A 407 2.75 -4.09 12.66
N THR A 408 1.85 -3.51 11.87
CA THR A 408 0.40 -3.72 12.07
C THR A 408 0.01 -5.17 11.77
N MET A 409 0.59 -5.77 10.73
CA MET A 409 0.33 -7.16 10.38
C MET A 409 0.82 -8.15 11.45
N GLU A 410 1.89 -7.79 12.18
CA GLU A 410 2.41 -8.57 13.30
C GLU A 410 1.41 -8.67 14.46
N GLY A 411 0.72 -7.57 14.80
CA GLY A 411 -0.32 -7.60 15.82
C GLY A 411 -1.62 -8.29 15.40
N ALA A 412 -1.82 -8.45 14.09
CA ALA A 412 -3.09 -8.90 13.54
C ALA A 412 -3.17 -10.43 13.43
N SER A 413 -4.37 -10.99 13.45
CA SER A 413 -4.66 -12.35 13.00
C SER A 413 -4.51 -12.50 11.48
N GLY A 414 -4.54 -11.37 10.76
CA GLY A 414 -4.57 -11.27 9.31
C GLY A 414 -5.98 -11.30 8.72
N ASP A 415 -7.00 -11.60 9.51
CA ASP A 415 -8.42 -11.69 9.14
C ASP A 415 -9.36 -11.11 10.23
N ASP A 416 -8.84 -10.20 11.04
CA ASP A 416 -9.55 -9.44 12.07
C ASP A 416 -10.04 -8.08 11.53
N TRP A 417 -10.33 -7.13 12.42
CA TRP A 417 -10.93 -5.84 12.11
C TRP A 417 -10.01 -4.84 11.40
N ILE A 418 -8.68 -5.06 11.39
CA ILE A 418 -7.74 -4.13 10.72
C ILE A 418 -7.34 -4.58 9.31
N SER A 419 -7.58 -5.85 8.95
CA SER A 419 -7.13 -6.44 7.68
C SER A 419 -7.55 -5.63 6.44
N ALA A 420 -8.82 -5.24 6.35
CA ALA A 420 -9.28 -4.37 5.25
C ALA A 420 -8.65 -2.98 5.29
N SER A 421 -8.42 -2.39 6.46
CA SER A 421 -7.77 -1.08 6.59
C SER A 421 -6.32 -1.10 6.10
N GLN A 422 -5.58 -2.20 6.29
CA GLN A 422 -4.26 -2.40 5.65
C GLN A 422 -4.34 -2.39 4.14
N SER A 423 -5.32 -3.10 3.57
CA SER A 423 -5.55 -3.07 2.13
C SER A 423 -5.96 -1.68 1.64
N MET A 424 -6.90 -1.01 2.31
CA MET A 424 -7.46 0.27 1.88
C MET A 424 -6.43 1.40 1.97
N ARG A 425 -5.58 1.43 3.00
CA ARG A 425 -4.47 2.38 3.08
C ARG A 425 -3.56 2.25 1.86
N ALA A 426 -3.08 1.04 1.58
CA ALA A 426 -2.14 0.82 0.49
C ALA A 426 -2.77 1.11 -0.88
N TYR A 427 -4.06 0.80 -1.07
CA TYR A 427 -4.80 1.17 -2.28
C TYR A 427 -5.01 2.67 -2.44
N MET A 428 -5.42 3.36 -1.38
CA MET A 428 -5.63 4.80 -1.38
C MET A 428 -4.32 5.53 -1.71
N ARG A 429 -3.23 5.17 -1.01
CA ARG A 429 -1.91 5.73 -1.26
C ARG A 429 -1.42 5.47 -2.69
N GLY A 430 -1.57 4.25 -3.17
CA GLY A 430 -1.19 3.90 -4.53
C GLY A 430 -1.98 4.69 -5.57
N ALA A 431 -3.30 4.84 -5.39
CA ALA A 431 -4.16 5.58 -6.30
C ALA A 431 -3.79 7.08 -6.38
N GLU A 432 -3.42 7.69 -5.24
CA GLU A 432 -2.89 9.05 -5.20
C GLU A 432 -1.61 9.17 -6.03
N ILE A 433 -0.60 8.35 -5.72
CA ILE A 433 0.71 8.39 -6.38
C ILE A 433 0.57 8.18 -7.89
N ALA A 434 -0.10 7.09 -8.30
CA ALA A 434 -0.25 6.75 -9.71
C ALA A 434 -1.08 7.77 -10.47
N GLY A 435 -2.10 8.35 -9.82
CA GLY A 435 -2.93 9.37 -10.43
C GLY A 435 -2.18 10.69 -10.67
N ILE A 436 -1.37 11.13 -9.71
CA ILE A 436 -0.46 12.29 -9.86
C ILE A 436 0.55 12.04 -10.98
N MET A 437 1.20 10.87 -11.00
CA MET A 437 2.17 10.52 -12.04
C MET A 437 1.54 10.45 -13.43
N ALA A 438 0.34 9.87 -13.55
CA ALA A 438 -0.40 9.85 -14.80
C ALA A 438 -0.82 11.26 -15.24
N ALA A 439 -1.26 12.12 -14.31
CA ALA A 439 -1.56 13.52 -14.60
C ALA A 439 -0.32 14.27 -15.10
N HIS A 440 0.85 13.98 -14.53
CA HIS A 440 2.12 14.54 -14.98
C HIS A 440 2.47 14.10 -16.41
N CYS A 441 2.31 12.82 -16.74
CA CYS A 441 2.48 12.32 -18.11
C CYS A 441 1.54 13.03 -19.11
N ARG A 442 0.26 13.20 -18.73
CA ARG A 442 -0.72 13.94 -19.56
C ARG A 442 -0.32 15.40 -19.76
N ARG A 443 0.23 16.06 -18.73
CA ARG A 443 0.75 17.43 -18.84
C ARG A 443 1.92 17.54 -19.82
N MET A 444 2.76 16.51 -19.91
CA MET A 444 3.83 16.40 -20.92
C MET A 444 3.31 16.01 -22.31
N GLY A 445 2.02 15.71 -22.45
CA GLY A 445 1.38 15.36 -23.71
C GLY A 445 1.44 13.87 -24.06
N TYR A 446 1.67 13.00 -23.08
CA TYR A 446 1.59 11.55 -23.24
C TYR A 446 0.34 11.02 -22.57
N SER A 447 -0.46 10.24 -23.30
CA SER A 447 -1.66 9.65 -22.71
C SER A 447 -1.28 8.75 -21.54
N ALA A 448 -2.07 8.83 -20.47
CA ALA A 448 -1.81 8.09 -19.25
C ALA A 448 -3.05 7.94 -18.39
N ARG A 449 -3.23 6.73 -17.85
CA ARG A 449 -4.35 6.35 -16.99
C ARG A 449 -3.92 5.46 -15.83
N SER A 450 -4.29 5.85 -14.61
CA SER A 450 -4.10 5.00 -13.43
C SER A 450 -5.19 3.94 -13.28
N HIS A 451 -4.82 2.83 -12.65
CA HIS A 451 -5.63 1.64 -12.43
C HIS A 451 -5.57 1.29 -10.94
N SER A 452 -6.70 1.54 -10.26
CA SER A 452 -6.84 1.40 -8.80
C SER A 452 -7.77 0.26 -8.43
N ASN A 453 -7.84 -0.10 -7.15
CA ASN A 453 -8.79 -1.11 -6.67
C ASN A 453 -10.26 -0.80 -7.00
N ALA A 454 -10.61 0.48 -7.07
CA ALA A 454 -11.96 0.93 -7.36
C ALA A 454 -12.28 0.82 -8.87
N HIS A 455 -11.28 1.07 -9.72
CA HIS A 455 -11.42 0.94 -11.16
C HIS A 455 -10.07 0.61 -11.83
N SER A 456 -9.95 -0.60 -12.38
CA SER A 456 -8.82 -1.05 -13.21
C SER A 456 -9.32 -1.63 -14.53
N GLU A 457 -8.53 -1.47 -15.57
CA GLU A 457 -8.77 -2.08 -16.90
C GLU A 457 -7.67 -3.07 -17.29
N VAL A 458 -6.68 -3.22 -16.41
CA VAL A 458 -5.58 -4.19 -16.52
C VAL A 458 -5.54 -5.08 -15.28
N ILE A 459 -5.06 -6.30 -15.45
CA ILE A 459 -4.75 -7.24 -14.37
C ILE A 459 -3.33 -6.93 -13.90
N HIS A 460 -3.16 -6.62 -12.60
CA HIS A 460 -1.87 -6.11 -12.12
C HIS A 460 -0.79 -7.21 -12.04
N ASN A 461 -1.16 -8.44 -11.71
CA ASN A 461 -0.24 -9.55 -11.48
C ASN A 461 0.79 -9.78 -12.60
N PRO A 462 0.41 -9.89 -13.88
CA PRO A 462 1.38 -10.04 -14.95
C PRO A 462 2.26 -8.81 -15.13
N ALA A 463 1.74 -7.60 -14.91
CA ALA A 463 2.56 -6.40 -14.96
C ALA A 463 3.62 -6.39 -13.83
N ILE A 464 3.28 -6.81 -12.60
CA ILE A 464 4.26 -6.95 -11.48
C ILE A 464 5.37 -7.93 -11.86
N LEU A 465 5.01 -9.07 -12.47
CA LEU A 465 5.94 -10.10 -12.91
C LEU A 465 6.88 -9.58 -14.00
N MET A 466 6.32 -8.97 -15.05
CA MET A 466 7.07 -8.47 -16.20
C MET A 466 7.91 -7.23 -15.86
N ALA A 467 7.48 -6.40 -14.91
CA ALA A 467 8.23 -5.27 -14.39
C ALA A 467 9.35 -5.69 -13.40
N GLY A 468 9.52 -6.99 -13.14
CA GLY A 468 10.58 -7.51 -12.29
C GLY A 468 10.47 -7.08 -10.83
N LEU A 469 9.25 -7.02 -10.31
CA LEU A 469 9.00 -6.63 -8.91
C LEU A 469 8.69 -7.82 -8.00
N GLY A 470 8.55 -9.01 -8.55
CA GLY A 470 8.35 -10.23 -7.79
C GLY A 470 8.23 -11.48 -8.65
N GLU A 471 8.15 -12.64 -7.99
CA GLU A 471 7.94 -13.94 -8.62
C GLU A 471 6.57 -14.53 -8.23
N VAL A 472 6.07 -15.46 -9.05
CA VAL A 472 4.86 -16.24 -8.73
C VAL A 472 5.11 -17.05 -7.45
N SER A 473 4.18 -16.94 -6.50
CA SER A 473 4.28 -17.61 -5.20
C SER A 473 3.19 -18.68 -5.01
N ARG A 474 3.38 -19.56 -4.03
CA ARG A 474 2.37 -20.56 -3.64
C ARG A 474 1.02 -19.96 -3.26
N ILE A 475 0.98 -18.70 -2.79
CA ILE A 475 -0.27 -18.01 -2.44
C ILE A 475 -1.21 -17.96 -3.67
N GLY A 476 -0.65 -17.95 -4.87
CA GLY A 476 -1.37 -18.01 -6.14
C GLY A 476 -1.56 -16.64 -6.74
N ASP A 477 -2.69 -16.00 -6.46
CA ASP A 477 -3.05 -14.70 -7.04
C ASP A 477 -2.29 -13.51 -6.39
N THR A 478 -1.12 -13.78 -5.78
CA THR A 478 -0.21 -12.80 -5.18
C THR A 478 1.22 -13.06 -5.64
N ILE A 479 1.81 -12.06 -6.31
CA ILE A 479 3.24 -12.02 -6.66
C ILE A 479 4.05 -11.56 -5.45
N LEU A 480 5.19 -12.21 -5.18
CA LEU A 480 5.99 -11.99 -3.98
C LEU A 480 7.28 -11.27 -4.33
N ASN A 481 7.57 -10.19 -3.61
CA ASN A 481 8.81 -9.41 -3.72
C ASN A 481 9.88 -9.94 -2.75
N PRO A 482 11.17 -9.97 -3.11
CA PRO A 482 12.22 -10.50 -2.23
C PRO A 482 12.36 -9.76 -0.90
N PHE A 483 12.14 -8.44 -0.86
CA PHE A 483 12.44 -7.61 0.32
C PHE A 483 11.24 -7.44 1.26
N ILE A 484 10.03 -7.28 0.73
CA ILE A 484 8.81 -7.11 1.53
C ILE A 484 7.89 -8.35 1.50
N GLY A 485 8.33 -9.43 0.87
CA GLY A 485 7.55 -10.64 0.71
C GLY A 485 6.24 -10.37 -0.05
N PRO A 486 5.13 -11.01 0.35
CA PRO A 486 3.82 -10.80 -0.27
C PRO A 486 3.07 -9.60 0.33
N ARG A 487 3.70 -8.77 1.18
CA ARG A 487 3.05 -7.70 1.97
C ARG A 487 2.75 -6.42 1.15
N SER A 488 2.37 -6.56 -0.11
CA SER A 488 2.16 -5.42 -1.00
C SER A 488 0.72 -5.27 -1.45
N LYS A 489 0.37 -4.04 -1.84
CA LYS A 489 -0.64 -3.79 -2.87
C LYS A 489 0.04 -3.14 -4.05
N SER A 490 -0.36 -3.53 -5.26
CA SER A 490 0.08 -2.86 -6.47
C SER A 490 -0.90 -1.78 -6.89
N VAL A 491 -0.36 -0.72 -7.46
CA VAL A 491 -1.07 0.21 -8.33
C VAL A 491 -0.34 0.25 -9.66
N VAL A 492 -1.09 0.43 -10.74
CA VAL A 492 -0.53 0.54 -12.09
C VAL A 492 -1.02 1.85 -12.70
N PHE A 493 -0.19 2.53 -13.47
CA PHE A 493 -0.70 3.40 -14.53
C PHE A 493 -0.11 2.99 -15.86
N THR A 494 -0.93 3.03 -16.90
CA THR A 494 -0.49 2.79 -18.27
C THR A 494 -0.25 4.11 -18.98
N THR A 495 0.72 4.17 -19.89
CA THR A 495 1.07 5.40 -20.62
C THR A 495 1.77 5.12 -21.95
N ASP A 496 1.81 6.13 -22.82
CA ASP A 496 2.59 6.15 -24.05
C ASP A 496 3.96 6.85 -23.93
N LEU A 497 4.32 7.40 -22.76
CA LEU A 497 5.65 7.96 -22.52
C LEU A 497 6.73 6.91 -22.82
N PRO A 498 7.64 7.12 -23.80
CA PRO A 498 8.68 6.15 -24.12
C PRO A 498 9.61 5.90 -22.95
N MET A 499 9.73 4.64 -22.52
CA MET A 499 10.56 4.24 -21.39
C MET A 499 11.29 2.94 -21.68
N ALA A 500 12.52 2.82 -21.18
CA ALA A 500 13.18 1.53 -21.04
C ALA A 500 12.38 0.66 -20.05
N VAL A 501 12.21 -0.62 -20.36
CA VAL A 501 11.50 -1.57 -19.52
C VAL A 501 12.47 -2.33 -18.61
N ASP A 502 11.99 -2.69 -17.43
CA ASP A 502 12.66 -3.63 -16.56
C ASP A 502 12.50 -5.08 -17.08
N GLN A 503 13.27 -5.99 -16.49
CA GLN A 503 13.22 -7.41 -16.77
C GLN A 503 12.68 -8.18 -15.55
N PRO A 504 11.95 -9.29 -15.78
CA PRO A 504 11.62 -10.27 -14.75
C PRO A 504 12.82 -10.63 -13.85
N ILE A 505 12.52 -11.01 -12.61
CA ILE A 505 13.53 -11.37 -11.61
C ILE A 505 13.54 -12.85 -11.30
N ASP A 506 14.67 -13.31 -10.77
CA ASP A 506 14.87 -14.65 -10.23
C ASP A 506 15.62 -14.53 -8.90
N PHE A 507 14.94 -14.89 -7.82
CA PHE A 507 15.49 -14.91 -6.48
C PHE A 507 15.23 -16.27 -5.80
N ASN A 508 15.11 -17.32 -6.62
CA ASN A 508 14.90 -18.70 -6.20
C ASN A 508 13.60 -18.93 -5.42
N LEU A 509 12.56 -18.12 -5.65
CA LEU A 509 11.28 -18.29 -4.96
C LEU A 509 10.60 -19.61 -5.31
N GLN A 510 10.78 -20.11 -6.54
CA GLN A 510 10.15 -21.34 -7.00
C GLN A 510 10.56 -22.52 -6.11
N SER A 511 11.87 -22.70 -5.89
CA SER A 511 12.41 -23.72 -4.98
C SER A 511 11.94 -23.51 -3.53
N PHE A 512 11.90 -22.25 -3.07
CA PHE A 512 11.42 -21.96 -1.71
C PHE A 512 9.95 -22.34 -1.52
N CYS A 513 9.08 -21.95 -2.44
CA CYS A 513 7.66 -22.27 -2.40
C CYS A 513 7.39 -23.76 -2.60
N GLU A 514 8.23 -24.49 -3.34
CA GLU A 514 8.16 -25.95 -3.49
C GLU A 514 8.47 -26.69 -2.18
N ALA A 515 9.31 -26.13 -1.30
CA ALA A 515 9.59 -26.67 0.02
C ALA A 515 8.57 -26.21 1.09
N CYS A 516 8.13 -24.96 1.04
CA CYS A 516 7.28 -24.36 2.08
C CYS A 516 5.78 -24.61 1.87
N ARG A 517 5.01 -24.85 2.94
CA ARG A 517 3.53 -24.98 2.91
C ARG A 517 2.80 -24.04 3.89
N LYS A 518 3.50 -23.08 4.49
CA LYS A 518 2.98 -22.25 5.59
C LYS A 518 1.73 -21.44 5.20
N CYS A 519 1.73 -20.76 4.06
CA CYS A 519 0.55 -20.02 3.60
C CYS A 519 -0.67 -20.92 3.34
N ALA A 520 -0.46 -22.14 2.82
CA ALA A 520 -1.52 -23.12 2.59
C ALA A 520 -2.09 -23.64 3.92
N ARG A 521 -1.21 -24.01 4.85
CA ARG A 521 -1.56 -24.46 6.21
C ARG A 521 -2.38 -23.42 6.97
N GLU A 522 -1.97 -22.15 6.88
CA GLU A 522 -2.57 -21.07 7.67
C GLU A 522 -3.82 -20.45 7.04
N CYS A 523 -4.16 -20.77 5.78
CA CYS A 523 -5.31 -20.23 5.08
C CYS A 523 -6.63 -20.64 5.76
N PRO A 524 -7.46 -19.72 6.31
CA PRO A 524 -8.65 -20.11 7.09
C PRO A 524 -9.72 -20.91 6.33
N CYS A 525 -9.71 -20.83 5.00
CA CYS A 525 -10.67 -21.50 4.12
C CYS A 525 -10.04 -22.55 3.20
N ASN A 526 -8.77 -22.93 3.42
CA ASN A 526 -8.07 -23.97 2.65
C ASN A 526 -8.08 -23.72 1.14
N ALA A 527 -7.98 -22.46 0.73
CA ALA A 527 -8.04 -22.04 -0.67
C ALA A 527 -6.69 -22.14 -1.39
N ILE A 528 -5.58 -22.11 -0.66
CA ILE A 528 -4.22 -22.11 -1.23
C ILE A 528 -3.76 -23.57 -1.44
N PRO A 529 -3.13 -23.91 -2.59
CA PRO A 529 -2.74 -25.28 -2.89
C PRO A 529 -1.55 -25.77 -2.05
N PHE A 530 -1.68 -26.99 -1.51
CA PHE A 530 -0.54 -27.76 -1.00
C PHE A 530 0.25 -28.46 -2.11
N GLY A 531 -0.40 -28.72 -3.26
CA GLY A 531 0.18 -29.45 -4.40
C GLY A 531 1.17 -28.65 -5.28
N PRO A 532 1.55 -29.22 -6.42
CA PRO A 532 2.44 -28.58 -7.40
C PRO A 532 1.75 -27.43 -8.16
N LYS A 533 2.52 -26.73 -8.98
CA LYS A 533 2.00 -25.78 -9.97
C LYS A 533 1.24 -26.51 -11.07
N VAL A 534 0.39 -25.78 -11.76
CA VAL A 534 -0.43 -26.24 -12.89
C VAL A 534 -0.39 -25.19 -13.99
N MET A 535 -0.71 -25.58 -15.22
CA MET A 535 -1.03 -24.62 -16.27
C MET A 535 -2.45 -24.09 -16.09
N PHE A 536 -2.61 -22.78 -16.23
CA PHE A 536 -3.90 -22.10 -16.19
C PHE A 536 -3.87 -20.95 -17.21
N ASN A 537 -4.80 -20.95 -18.17
CA ASN A 537 -4.93 -19.89 -19.18
C ASN A 537 -3.59 -19.50 -19.86
N GLY A 538 -2.79 -20.49 -20.26
CA GLY A 538 -1.50 -20.26 -20.92
C GLY A 538 -0.32 -19.94 -20.00
N TYR A 539 -0.44 -20.02 -18.67
CA TYR A 539 0.69 -19.75 -17.77
C TYR A 539 0.78 -20.70 -16.57
N GLU A 540 2.00 -20.88 -16.06
CA GLU A 540 2.34 -21.70 -14.90
C GLU A 540 2.03 -20.97 -13.59
N ILE A 541 1.24 -21.59 -12.70
CA ILE A 541 0.85 -20.99 -11.41
C ILE A 541 0.51 -22.03 -10.34
N TRP A 542 0.67 -21.67 -9.06
CA TRP A 542 -0.04 -22.33 -7.96
C TRP A 542 -1.46 -21.76 -7.86
N LYS A 543 -2.44 -22.35 -8.55
CA LYS A 543 -3.78 -21.75 -8.60
C LYS A 543 -4.54 -21.92 -7.28
N ALA A 544 -4.88 -20.82 -6.61
CA ALA A 544 -5.77 -20.85 -5.45
C ALA A 544 -7.25 -21.00 -5.86
N ASP A 545 -8.06 -21.60 -4.98
CA ASP A 545 -9.53 -21.65 -5.11
C ASP A 545 -10.11 -20.27 -4.76
N VAL A 546 -10.26 -19.44 -5.81
CA VAL A 546 -10.71 -18.06 -5.70
C VAL A 546 -12.17 -17.94 -5.25
N GLU A 547 -13.00 -18.97 -5.45
CA GLU A 547 -14.36 -19.00 -4.92
C GLU A 547 -14.35 -19.07 -3.39
N LYS A 548 -13.59 -20.01 -2.82
CA LYS A 548 -13.43 -20.13 -1.36
C LYS A 548 -12.85 -18.85 -0.74
N CYS A 549 -11.76 -18.34 -1.32
CA CYS A 549 -11.11 -17.13 -0.83
C CYS A 549 -12.07 -15.92 -0.86
N THR A 550 -12.80 -15.74 -1.95
CA THR A 550 -13.77 -14.64 -2.10
C THR A 550 -14.92 -14.78 -1.09
N LYS A 551 -15.52 -15.98 -0.97
CA LYS A 551 -16.58 -16.22 0.02
C LYS A 551 -16.08 -15.92 1.43
N TYR A 552 -14.88 -16.36 1.80
CA TYR A 552 -14.31 -16.09 3.11
C TYR A 552 -14.11 -14.59 3.35
N ARG A 553 -13.42 -13.89 2.44
CA ARG A 553 -13.14 -12.46 2.57
C ARG A 553 -14.40 -11.61 2.62
N VAL A 554 -15.36 -11.88 1.73
CA VAL A 554 -16.60 -11.10 1.63
C VAL A 554 -17.51 -11.36 2.83
N THR A 555 -17.57 -12.59 3.32
CA THR A 555 -18.57 -12.98 4.34
C THR A 555 -17.99 -13.18 5.75
N ASN A 556 -16.72 -12.82 5.98
CA ASN A 556 -16.11 -12.83 7.30
C ASN A 556 -16.88 -11.91 8.27
N MET A 557 -17.32 -12.46 9.39
CA MET A 557 -18.08 -11.74 10.43
C MET A 557 -17.25 -11.47 11.68
N LYS A 558 -16.05 -12.07 11.79
CA LYS A 558 -15.11 -11.91 12.92
C LYS A 558 -13.95 -10.96 12.57
N GLY A 559 -14.14 -10.16 11.54
CA GLY A 559 -13.16 -9.23 11.00
C GLY A 559 -13.67 -8.60 9.69
N SER A 560 -12.78 -7.86 9.03
CA SER A 560 -13.07 -7.18 7.76
C SER A 560 -12.09 -7.67 6.69
N ALA A 561 -12.60 -8.47 5.74
CA ALA A 561 -11.80 -9.18 4.75
C ALA A 561 -10.85 -10.25 5.34
N CYS A 562 -9.72 -10.50 4.65
CA CYS A 562 -8.63 -11.37 5.08
C CYS A 562 -7.40 -11.14 4.17
N GLY A 563 -6.22 -11.24 4.79
CA GLY A 563 -4.88 -11.18 4.22
C GLY A 563 -3.87 -12.07 4.97
N ARG A 564 -4.34 -13.08 5.71
CA ARG A 564 -3.52 -13.94 6.58
C ARG A 564 -2.38 -14.64 5.85
N CYS A 565 -2.56 -15.01 4.58
CA CYS A 565 -1.51 -15.62 3.78
C CYS A 565 -0.27 -14.72 3.61
N MET A 566 -0.45 -13.39 3.63
CA MET A 566 0.67 -12.45 3.59
C MET A 566 1.40 -12.44 4.93
N LYS A 567 0.64 -12.38 6.04
CA LYS A 567 1.19 -12.38 7.40
C LYS A 567 2.11 -13.57 7.66
N THR A 568 1.65 -14.78 7.33
CA THR A 568 2.33 -16.01 7.74
C THR A 568 3.42 -16.45 6.77
N CYS A 569 3.64 -15.74 5.67
CA CYS A 569 4.71 -16.07 4.74
C CYS A 569 6.08 -15.82 5.37
N PRO A 570 7.06 -16.75 5.29
CA PRO A 570 8.40 -16.53 5.84
C PRO A 570 9.11 -15.30 5.27
N TRP A 571 8.74 -14.84 4.06
CA TRP A 571 9.31 -13.64 3.44
C TRP A 571 8.70 -12.32 3.96
N ASN A 572 7.61 -12.39 4.73
CA ASN A 572 7.06 -11.25 5.45
C ASN A 572 7.90 -10.97 6.70
N ARG A 573 9.01 -10.24 6.55
CA ARG A 573 9.96 -9.97 7.63
C ARG A 573 10.02 -8.50 8.02
N GLU A 574 10.61 -8.29 9.19
CA GLU A 574 11.02 -6.98 9.69
C GLU A 574 12.14 -6.39 8.83
N ASP A 575 12.24 -5.06 8.77
CA ASP A 575 13.30 -4.34 8.05
C ASP A 575 14.56 -4.17 8.94
N THR A 576 15.18 -5.30 9.30
CA THR A 576 16.39 -5.40 10.13
C THR A 576 17.54 -6.11 9.41
N VAL A 577 18.78 -5.84 9.82
CA VAL A 577 19.98 -6.50 9.27
C VAL A 577 19.89 -8.03 9.36
N GLU A 578 19.37 -8.58 10.45
CA GLU A 578 19.17 -10.03 10.62
C GLU A 578 18.18 -10.60 9.59
N ALA A 579 17.04 -9.94 9.43
CA ALA A 579 16.01 -10.37 8.47
C ALA A 579 16.49 -10.26 7.02
N GLU A 580 17.22 -9.20 6.67
CA GLU A 580 17.85 -9.08 5.35
C GLU A 580 18.90 -10.17 5.12
N ARG A 581 19.70 -10.53 6.14
CA ARG A 581 20.66 -11.63 6.00
C ARG A 581 19.96 -12.95 5.73
N LEU A 582 18.87 -13.25 6.44
CA LEU A 582 18.08 -14.47 6.21
C LEU A 582 17.40 -14.46 4.83
N MET A 583 16.96 -13.30 4.36
CA MET A 583 16.46 -13.12 3.00
C MET A 583 17.57 -13.46 1.98
N TRP A 584 18.77 -12.87 2.08
CA TRP A 584 19.87 -13.18 1.17
C TRP A 584 20.29 -14.64 1.23
N LEU A 585 20.33 -15.27 2.42
CA LEU A 585 20.56 -16.71 2.54
C LEU A 585 19.50 -17.53 1.77
N SER A 586 18.22 -17.11 1.84
CA SER A 586 17.14 -17.77 1.09
C SER A 586 17.29 -17.64 -0.42
N ILE A 587 17.90 -16.53 -0.89
CA ILE A 587 18.17 -16.26 -2.31
C ILE A 587 19.41 -17.02 -2.78
N GLU A 588 20.50 -16.96 -2.02
CA GLU A 588 21.83 -17.47 -2.41
C GLU A 588 21.95 -19.00 -2.25
N HIS A 589 21.14 -19.59 -1.35
CA HIS A 589 21.21 -21.01 -0.99
C HIS A 589 19.83 -21.70 -1.08
N PRO A 590 19.32 -22.01 -2.30
CA PRO A 590 18.02 -22.66 -2.49
C PRO A 590 17.89 -24.00 -1.78
N GLU A 591 19.00 -24.72 -1.59
CA GLU A 591 19.08 -25.96 -0.83
C GLU A 591 18.67 -25.82 0.64
N LEU A 592 18.76 -24.60 1.20
CA LEU A 592 18.37 -24.32 2.58
C LEU A 592 16.87 -24.00 2.73
N ALA A 593 16.11 -23.91 1.64
CA ALA A 593 14.69 -23.57 1.71
C ALA A 593 13.86 -24.43 2.69
N PRO A 594 14.01 -25.78 2.75
CA PRO A 594 13.29 -26.59 3.74
C PRO A 594 13.68 -26.24 5.18
N ALA A 595 14.97 -26.03 5.44
CA ALA A 595 15.48 -25.71 6.77
C ALA A 595 15.01 -24.31 7.23
N ILE A 596 15.09 -23.31 6.36
CA ILE A 596 14.61 -21.94 6.64
C ILE A 596 13.09 -21.93 6.87
N ALA A 597 12.32 -22.69 6.08
CA ALA A 597 10.88 -22.78 6.28
C ALA A 597 10.50 -23.48 7.59
N ALA A 598 11.26 -24.49 8.02
CA ALA A 598 11.07 -25.18 9.29
C ALA A 598 11.48 -24.30 10.49
N ASP A 599 12.60 -23.57 10.37
CA ASP A 599 13.06 -22.63 11.39
C ASP A 599 12.04 -21.51 11.63
N ASP A 600 11.45 -20.97 10.55
CA ASP A 600 10.39 -19.94 10.64
C ASP A 600 9.17 -20.39 11.45
N ASP A 601 8.85 -21.69 11.46
CA ASP A 601 7.84 -22.25 12.35
C ASP A 601 8.37 -22.47 13.77
N ALA A 602 9.60 -22.96 13.92
CA ALA A 602 10.22 -23.24 15.23
C ALA A 602 10.39 -21.97 16.09
N VAL A 603 10.73 -20.84 15.47
CA VAL A 603 10.86 -19.54 16.15
C VAL A 603 9.51 -18.80 16.32
N GLY A 604 8.43 -19.37 15.80
CA GLY A 604 7.07 -18.83 15.97
C GLY A 604 6.77 -17.60 15.11
N HIS A 605 7.49 -17.36 14.00
CA HIS A 605 7.14 -16.25 13.10
C HIS A 605 5.73 -16.45 12.53
N GLY A 606 4.94 -15.38 12.52
CA GLY A 606 3.52 -15.42 12.15
C GLY A 606 2.57 -15.64 13.34
N MET A 607 3.08 -15.82 14.56
CA MET A 607 2.29 -15.61 15.78
C MET A 607 1.82 -14.14 15.88
N ARG A 608 0.77 -13.89 16.67
CA ARG A 608 0.32 -12.51 16.93
C ARG A 608 1.22 -11.86 17.98
N ASN A 609 1.68 -10.65 17.71
CA ASN A 609 2.39 -9.83 18.67
C ASN A 609 1.44 -8.78 19.31
N PRO A 610 0.95 -8.98 20.55
CA PRO A 610 -0.02 -8.08 21.16
C PRO A 610 0.51 -6.65 21.36
N VAL A 611 1.84 -6.45 21.47
CA VAL A 611 2.46 -5.11 21.55
C VAL A 611 2.15 -4.24 20.32
N LYS A 612 1.89 -4.89 19.19
CA LYS A 612 1.59 -4.25 17.92
C LYS A 612 0.11 -4.06 17.63
N ARG A 613 -0.78 -4.56 18.49
CA ARG A 613 -2.23 -4.41 18.33
C ARG A 613 -2.69 -3.06 18.86
N TRP A 614 -2.75 -2.06 17.99
CA TRP A 614 -3.02 -0.66 18.35
C TRP A 614 -4.45 -0.18 18.03
N TRP A 615 -5.20 -0.92 17.21
CA TRP A 615 -6.54 -0.53 16.75
C TRP A 615 -7.63 -0.94 17.74
N PHE A 616 -8.79 -0.31 17.62
CA PHE A 616 -10.00 -0.72 18.33
C PHE A 616 -10.78 -1.75 17.51
N ASP A 617 -11.34 -2.74 18.18
CA ASP A 617 -12.24 -3.70 17.52
C ASP A 617 -13.63 -3.09 17.39
N LEU A 618 -13.88 -2.45 16.25
CA LEU A 618 -15.14 -1.79 15.92
C LEU A 618 -15.72 -2.33 14.62
N GLU A 619 -17.03 -2.54 14.62
CA GLU A 619 -17.83 -2.86 13.44
C GLU A 619 -18.91 -1.80 13.25
N VAL A 620 -19.01 -1.22 12.05
CA VAL A 620 -20.07 -0.28 11.68
C VAL A 620 -21.28 -1.06 11.16
N VAL A 621 -22.40 -0.92 11.85
CA VAL A 621 -23.71 -1.49 11.49
C VAL A 621 -24.70 -0.33 11.47
N ASP A 622 -25.45 -0.21 10.36
CA ASP A 622 -26.46 0.85 10.18
C ASP A 622 -25.94 2.27 10.48
N GLY A 623 -24.69 2.52 10.10
CA GLY A 623 -24.02 3.82 10.26
C GLY A 623 -23.43 4.10 11.64
N VAL A 624 -23.54 3.16 12.59
CA VAL A 624 -23.02 3.30 13.96
C VAL A 624 -21.89 2.30 14.22
N ALA A 625 -20.77 2.79 14.74
CA ALA A 625 -19.67 1.95 15.19
C ALA A 625 -20.00 1.29 16.54
N GLN A 626 -19.93 -0.04 16.60
CA GLN A 626 -20.25 -0.83 17.79
C GLN A 626 -19.22 -1.94 18.02
N ARG A 627 -19.33 -2.63 19.17
CA ARG A 627 -18.53 -3.83 19.43
C ARG A 627 -18.95 -4.94 18.46
N PRO A 628 -18.00 -5.67 17.85
CA PRO A 628 -18.29 -6.80 16.99
C PRO A 628 -19.15 -7.90 17.63
N LEU A 629 -20.37 -8.10 17.13
CA LEU A 629 -21.30 -9.08 17.70
C LEU A 629 -20.86 -10.53 17.44
N ALA A 630 -20.25 -10.79 16.28
CA ALA A 630 -19.80 -12.14 15.92
C ALA A 630 -18.45 -12.51 16.57
N GLY A 631 -17.80 -11.59 17.30
CA GLY A 631 -16.48 -11.75 17.90
C GLY A 631 -15.33 -11.29 16.99
N ILE A 632 -14.12 -11.69 17.34
CA ILE A 632 -12.86 -11.27 16.70
C ILE A 632 -12.06 -12.53 16.36
N ASN A 633 -11.44 -12.59 15.17
CA ASN A 633 -10.49 -13.65 14.85
C ASN A 633 -9.16 -13.39 15.56
N GLU A 634 -8.66 -14.40 16.26
CA GLU A 634 -7.42 -14.33 17.05
C GLU A 634 -6.59 -15.60 16.79
N ARG A 635 -6.18 -15.79 15.53
CA ARG A 635 -5.53 -17.03 15.09
C ARG A 635 -4.04 -16.99 15.31
N ASP A 636 -3.55 -17.94 16.09
CA ASP A 636 -2.14 -18.27 16.20
C ASP A 636 -1.76 -19.37 15.19
N LEU A 637 -0.50 -19.81 15.18
CA LEU A 637 -0.03 -20.85 14.27
C LEU A 637 -0.69 -22.20 14.61
N ASP A 638 -1.07 -22.95 13.57
CA ASP A 638 -1.64 -24.29 13.72
C ASP A 638 -0.86 -25.27 12.82
N LEU A 639 0.13 -25.93 13.41
CA LEU A 639 1.06 -26.80 12.70
C LEU A 639 0.39 -28.11 12.25
N GLU A 640 -0.70 -28.55 12.90
CA GLU A 640 -1.38 -29.81 12.60
C GLU A 640 -2.15 -29.76 11.28
N ARG A 641 -2.56 -28.55 10.86
CA ARG A 641 -3.30 -28.33 9.60
C ARG A 641 -2.54 -28.70 8.33
N ILE A 642 -1.26 -29.06 8.43
CA ILE A 642 -0.49 -29.58 7.29
C ILE A 642 -1.13 -30.84 6.69
N ARG A 643 -1.82 -31.66 7.51
CA ARG A 643 -2.54 -32.88 7.10
C ARG A 643 -3.73 -32.62 6.17
N LEU A 644 -4.16 -31.37 6.02
CA LEU A 644 -5.20 -30.99 5.05
C LEU A 644 -4.75 -31.19 3.60
N GLY A 645 -3.43 -31.20 3.34
CA GLY A 645 -2.86 -31.43 2.02
C GLY A 645 -3.23 -32.79 1.43
N ASP A 646 -3.30 -33.84 2.25
CA ASP A 646 -3.46 -35.23 1.83
C ASP A 646 -4.76 -35.52 1.07
N ARG A 647 -5.76 -34.66 1.23
CA ARG A 647 -7.10 -34.82 0.65
C ARG A 647 -7.59 -33.56 -0.07
N GLN A 648 -6.72 -32.59 -0.32
CA GLN A 648 -7.13 -31.30 -0.87
C GLN A 648 -7.60 -31.45 -2.32
N LYS A 649 -8.82 -30.96 -2.59
CA LYS A 649 -9.34 -30.71 -3.94
C LYS A 649 -9.75 -29.24 -4.05
N LEU A 650 -9.28 -28.58 -5.09
CA LEU A 650 -9.51 -27.16 -5.36
C LEU A 650 -10.26 -26.99 -6.67
N ALA A 651 -11.07 -25.94 -6.78
CA ALA A 651 -11.66 -25.52 -8.04
C ALA A 651 -10.80 -24.42 -8.69
N MET A 652 -10.65 -24.45 -10.01
CA MET A 652 -10.12 -23.34 -10.80
C MET A 652 -11.17 -22.89 -11.83
N PHE A 653 -11.11 -21.62 -12.23
CA PHE A 653 -12.08 -21.01 -13.13
C PHE A 653 -11.36 -20.36 -14.31
N PRO A 654 -10.86 -21.17 -15.27
CA PRO A 654 -10.27 -20.68 -16.51
C PRO A 654 -11.33 -19.96 -17.38
N PRO A 655 -10.93 -19.25 -18.45
CA PRO A 655 -11.83 -18.40 -19.25
C PRO A 655 -13.16 -19.06 -19.65
N GLU A 656 -13.17 -20.34 -19.98
CA GLU A 656 -14.35 -21.13 -20.36
C GLU A 656 -15.37 -21.32 -19.22
N LEU A 657 -14.95 -21.17 -17.96
CA LEU A 657 -15.82 -21.22 -16.76
C LEU A 657 -16.12 -19.84 -16.18
N GLN A 658 -15.79 -18.77 -16.91
CA GLN A 658 -16.07 -17.39 -16.53
C GLN A 658 -17.26 -16.83 -17.30
N PRO A 659 -17.89 -15.75 -16.80
CA PRO A 659 -18.83 -14.98 -17.61
C PRO A 659 -18.20 -14.60 -18.95
N ALA A 660 -18.96 -14.76 -20.04
CA ALA A 660 -18.49 -14.44 -21.38
C ALA A 660 -18.25 -12.92 -21.55
N GLY A 661 -17.48 -12.56 -22.58
CA GLY A 661 -17.33 -11.15 -22.97
C GLY A 661 -18.69 -10.48 -23.20
N GLY A 662 -18.84 -9.24 -22.75
CA GLY A 662 -20.11 -8.50 -22.82
C GLY A 662 -21.07 -8.76 -21.65
N THR A 663 -20.81 -9.73 -20.76
CA THR A 663 -21.66 -9.94 -19.58
C THR A 663 -21.51 -8.78 -18.59
N THR A 664 -22.64 -8.21 -18.14
CA THR A 664 -22.67 -7.09 -17.19
C THR A 664 -23.02 -7.55 -15.77
N LEU A 665 -23.00 -6.60 -14.82
CA LEU A 665 -23.42 -6.82 -13.43
C LEU A 665 -24.91 -7.17 -13.27
N ASP A 666 -25.76 -6.86 -14.26
CA ASP A 666 -27.19 -7.18 -14.23
C ASP A 666 -27.50 -8.65 -14.52
N THR A 667 -26.51 -9.37 -15.06
CA THR A 667 -26.63 -10.79 -15.38
C THR A 667 -25.99 -11.64 -14.30
N VAL A 668 -26.74 -12.59 -13.75
CA VAL A 668 -26.23 -13.60 -12.80
C VAL A 668 -25.73 -14.81 -13.58
N VAL A 669 -24.49 -15.21 -13.32
CA VAL A 669 -23.86 -16.41 -13.90
C VAL A 669 -23.32 -17.25 -12.74
N PRO A 670 -24.14 -18.15 -12.15
CA PRO A 670 -23.74 -18.93 -10.99
C PRO A 670 -22.40 -19.63 -11.22
N VAL A 671 -21.57 -19.70 -10.16
CA VAL A 671 -20.28 -20.39 -10.24
C VAL A 671 -20.50 -21.89 -10.38
N ASP A 672 -20.02 -22.49 -11.47
CA ASP A 672 -20.01 -23.95 -11.65
C ASP A 672 -18.79 -24.55 -10.93
N ARG A 673 -19.01 -24.90 -9.67
CA ARG A 673 -17.96 -25.46 -8.80
C ARG A 673 -17.56 -26.87 -9.21
N GLU A 674 -18.49 -27.69 -9.71
CA GLU A 674 -18.19 -29.07 -10.12
C GLU A 674 -17.30 -29.08 -11.36
N ALA A 675 -17.64 -28.26 -12.36
CA ALA A 675 -16.77 -28.05 -13.52
C ALA A 675 -15.41 -27.47 -13.11
N GLY A 676 -15.38 -26.52 -12.16
CA GLY A 676 -14.12 -25.96 -11.67
C GLY A 676 -13.22 -26.98 -10.96
N LEU A 677 -13.80 -27.92 -10.20
CA LEU A 677 -13.07 -29.05 -9.60
C LEU A 677 -12.53 -30.01 -10.67
N ALA A 678 -13.35 -30.33 -11.68
CA ALA A 678 -12.96 -31.17 -12.80
C ALA A 678 -11.85 -30.53 -13.63
N ALA A 679 -11.95 -29.23 -13.91
CA ALA A 679 -10.93 -28.44 -14.61
C ALA A 679 -9.60 -28.46 -13.86
N TYR A 680 -9.62 -28.34 -12.52
CA TYR A 680 -8.40 -28.43 -11.74
C TYR A 680 -7.75 -29.81 -11.85
N ALA A 681 -8.54 -30.88 -11.72
CA ALA A 681 -8.05 -32.25 -11.83
C ALA A 681 -7.50 -32.58 -13.24
N ALA A 682 -8.05 -31.94 -14.28
CA ALA A 682 -7.65 -32.12 -15.67
C ALA A 682 -6.53 -31.15 -16.13
N ALA A 683 -6.11 -30.20 -15.29
CA ALA A 683 -5.14 -29.19 -15.67
C ALA A 683 -3.82 -29.81 -16.13
N GLU A 684 -3.26 -29.29 -17.22
CA GLU A 684 -1.97 -29.73 -17.74
C GLU A 684 -0.88 -29.48 -16.68
N SER A 685 -0.08 -30.50 -16.39
CA SER A 685 1.10 -30.38 -15.54
C SER A 685 2.18 -29.55 -16.26
N VAL A 686 2.96 -28.77 -15.51
CA VAL A 686 4.03 -27.92 -16.05
C VAL A 686 5.04 -28.72 -16.88
N GLU A 687 5.37 -29.95 -16.47
CA GLU A 687 6.31 -30.83 -17.16
C GLU A 687 5.80 -31.22 -18.56
N ARG A 688 4.49 -31.53 -18.67
CA ARG A 688 3.85 -31.84 -19.96
C ARG A 688 3.82 -30.62 -20.87
N ALA A 689 3.51 -29.43 -20.33
CA ALA A 689 3.52 -28.19 -21.10
C ALA A 689 4.92 -27.89 -21.67
N ARG A 690 5.97 -28.04 -20.85
CA ARG A 690 7.37 -27.89 -21.28
C ARG A 690 7.75 -28.90 -22.37
N ALA A 691 7.35 -30.17 -22.22
CA ALA A 691 7.60 -31.20 -23.23
C ALA A 691 6.87 -30.91 -24.56
N ARG A 692 5.61 -30.45 -24.49
CA ARG A 692 4.81 -30.03 -25.64
C ARG A 692 5.47 -28.87 -26.38
N LEU A 693 5.93 -27.84 -25.67
CA LEU A 693 6.61 -26.68 -26.26
C LEU A 693 7.97 -27.03 -26.88
N ALA A 694 8.73 -27.94 -26.27
CA ALA A 694 9.99 -28.41 -26.81
C ALA A 694 9.84 -29.20 -28.13
N ALA A 695 8.66 -29.78 -28.38
CA ALA A 695 8.35 -30.56 -29.59
C ALA A 695 7.92 -29.70 -30.79
N ILE A 696 7.67 -28.39 -30.60
CA ILE A 696 7.29 -27.49 -31.69
C ILE A 696 8.55 -27.14 -32.50
N PRO A 697 8.60 -27.42 -33.82
CA PRO A 697 9.76 -27.07 -34.64
C PRO A 697 10.01 -25.57 -34.61
N VAL A 698 11.24 -25.15 -34.28
CA VAL A 698 11.63 -23.74 -34.33
C VAL A 698 11.50 -23.26 -35.78
N LYS A 699 10.50 -22.43 -36.07
CA LYS A 699 10.44 -21.71 -37.35
C LYS A 699 11.68 -20.81 -37.42
N PRO A 700 12.45 -20.80 -38.53
CA PRO A 700 13.56 -19.87 -38.67
C PRO A 700 13.04 -18.43 -38.53
N ALA A 701 13.74 -17.65 -37.70
CA ALA A 701 13.39 -16.26 -37.42
C ALA A 701 13.30 -15.49 -38.74
N SER A 702 12.14 -14.88 -39.03
CA SER A 702 12.06 -13.88 -40.08
C SER A 702 12.82 -12.65 -39.60
N SER A 703 13.75 -12.18 -40.43
CA SER A 703 14.55 -10.98 -40.18
C SER A 703 13.64 -9.79 -39.84
N PRO A 704 13.95 -8.98 -38.82
CA PRO A 704 13.15 -7.80 -38.53
C PRO A 704 13.23 -6.83 -39.72
N ALA A 705 12.07 -6.46 -40.28
CA ALA A 705 11.97 -5.33 -41.18
C ALA A 705 12.31 -4.05 -40.39
N ARG A 706 13.19 -3.23 -40.97
CA ARG A 706 13.81 -2.03 -40.41
C ARG A 706 12.83 -0.94 -40.02
#